data_AF-A0A226DCU0-F1
#
_entry.id   AF-A0A226DCU0-F1
#
_cell.length_a   1.000
_cell.length_b   1.000
_cell.length_c   1.000
_cell.angle_alpha   90.00
_cell.angle_beta   90.00
_cell.angle_gamma   90.00
#
_symmetry.space_group_name_H-M   'P 1'
#
loop_
_entity.id
_entity.type
_entity.pdbx_description
1 polymer ?
#
loop_
_entity_poly.entity_id
_entity_poly.type
_entity_poly.pdbx_seq_one_letter_code
_entity_poly.pdbx_strand_id
1 'polypeptide(L)'
;MCDGNSATEIKRFKFASVIHDFTLFLSAFYPILNFVWLYLYTFLDEANVSKPVPVWATVQNMYYFVLYVTLGSLHHLLHFRSSELKVLLETTTWMEKICLKGGAGNYLSWKFYGVMGTMKFSLFAVPLMNGIVGVNKPCEPPSMLGEFLPRCDNPGAVVAILNGLLQAEIFYIYAAVVVTTLVHLIVYPSLMIQLWIEGISKQIQDSQVRSILTMLQQYRVAQVTENLVNAVMGKPYLLIFLTFATMGQICSQYIILTSWSHLPIGIMVLFLLFLLNFCIMILFLHPLCYPNIVSTKFIKNLRGSKSAGNAMLNVLFSRPTSYLSLMGWLLKWGTRSCAIPVIFHGNSLAEIRRFESASAIHDFTLFLSFVYPTVNFVWLYVYTFVDEAHISKPGPVWVTVMNMSFLVSYVTLGSLQHLLHLRGSEVNLLLRTTTWMEKTCVEKGAGNYMLWKFYGVMIAMKFSLFALPLMGGIVGAYKPCEPPSMLGEFLPRCENLDAFVTMILVALGNGLLQAEMFYIYAAVVITTLAYLIVYPALMIQLWISGIGRIDLLEKLRIRRNYATASCRRNLLTLRGEVETDSGVVSQKLFHFSKSSILHGWRKYRVVQVTENLVNAVMGKPYLLIFLTFATMGQICSQYIILTSWSQLPVGMMFTSSHNTNPDDEEVMDADDDGETTILSKIQKVPSKGILGRLNGGPNLTTQRVH
;
A
#
# COMPACT_ATOMS: atom_id res chain seq x y z
N MET A 1 30.46 2.74 -34.75
CA MET A 1 29.19 2.26 -34.15
C MET A 1 28.75 3.14 -32.98
N CYS A 2 29.67 3.83 -32.31
CA CYS A 2 29.41 5.25 -32.02
C CYS A 2 29.35 6.05 -33.34
N ASP A 3 28.86 7.29 -33.24
CA ASP A 3 28.64 8.32 -34.27
C ASP A 3 27.27 8.30 -35.00
N GLY A 4 26.63 9.48 -35.06
CA GLY A 4 25.38 9.74 -35.79
C GLY A 4 24.24 10.37 -34.99
N ASN A 5 23.77 9.73 -33.91
CA ASN A 5 22.42 9.98 -33.34
C ASN A 5 22.35 10.76 -32.00
N SER A 6 23.45 11.31 -31.49
CA SER A 6 23.45 11.99 -30.17
C SER A 6 22.49 13.20 -30.10
N ALA A 7 22.41 14.01 -31.16
CA ALA A 7 21.53 15.17 -31.21
C ALA A 7 20.03 14.82 -31.24
N THR A 8 19.66 13.72 -31.90
CA THR A 8 18.28 13.19 -31.95
C THR A 8 17.88 12.54 -30.63
N GLU A 9 18.80 11.84 -29.96
CA GLU A 9 18.58 11.31 -28.61
C GLU A 9 18.41 12.42 -27.56
N ILE A 10 19.23 13.48 -27.59
CA ILE A 10 19.11 14.62 -26.67
C ILE A 10 17.75 15.33 -26.82
N LYS A 11 17.25 15.50 -28.06
CA LYS A 11 15.90 16.08 -28.29
C LYS A 11 14.79 15.17 -27.74
N ARG A 12 14.87 13.86 -27.97
CA ARG A 12 13.91 12.89 -27.41
C ARG A 12 13.92 12.89 -25.87
N PHE A 13 15.10 12.97 -25.25
CA PHE A 13 15.23 13.01 -23.79
C PHE A 13 14.58 14.26 -23.18
N LYS A 14 14.79 15.45 -23.78
CA LYS A 14 14.12 16.68 -23.32
C LYS A 14 12.59 16.60 -23.43
N PHE A 15 12.06 16.09 -24.54
CA PHE A 15 10.61 15.95 -24.72
C PHE A 15 10.00 14.93 -23.74
N ALA A 16 10.69 13.81 -23.51
CA ALA A 16 10.29 12.83 -22.51
C ALA A 16 10.32 13.40 -21.07
N SER A 17 11.26 14.29 -20.74
CA SER A 17 11.25 15.00 -19.44
C SER A 17 10.03 15.90 -19.32
N VAL A 18 9.71 16.74 -20.32
CA VAL A 18 8.55 17.64 -20.24
C VAL A 18 7.24 16.87 -20.07
N ILE A 19 7.05 15.76 -20.79
CA ILE A 19 5.89 14.87 -20.57
C ILE A 19 5.94 14.26 -19.16
N HIS A 20 7.10 13.77 -18.72
CA HIS A 20 7.25 13.19 -17.38
C HIS A 20 6.88 14.20 -16.27
N ASP A 21 7.34 15.44 -16.39
CA ASP A 21 7.17 16.46 -15.36
C ASP A 21 5.73 17.00 -15.34
N PHE A 22 5.08 17.10 -16.50
CA PHE A 22 3.64 17.37 -16.62
C PHE A 22 2.78 16.23 -16.05
N THR A 23 3.09 14.98 -16.39
CA THR A 23 2.34 13.81 -15.89
C THR A 23 2.52 13.61 -14.38
N LEU A 24 3.70 13.94 -13.84
CA LEU A 24 3.95 13.97 -12.39
C LEU A 24 3.15 15.10 -11.71
N PHE A 25 3.12 16.31 -12.29
CA PHE A 25 2.27 17.40 -11.80
C PHE A 25 0.79 17.00 -11.74
N LEU A 26 0.25 16.42 -12.83
CA LEU A 26 -1.12 15.89 -12.84
C LEU A 26 -1.31 14.86 -11.71
N SER A 27 -0.41 13.88 -11.59
CA SER A 27 -0.51 12.80 -10.58
C SER A 27 -0.55 13.30 -9.12
N ALA A 28 -0.04 14.51 -8.85
CA ALA A 28 -0.14 15.17 -7.54
C ALA A 28 -1.39 16.07 -7.41
N PHE A 29 -1.86 16.65 -8.51
CA PHE A 29 -3.02 17.55 -8.55
C PHE A 29 -4.36 16.81 -8.41
N TYR A 30 -4.55 15.66 -9.07
CA TYR A 30 -5.79 14.86 -8.99
C TYR A 30 -6.14 14.41 -7.55
N PRO A 31 -5.20 13.89 -6.73
CA PRO A 31 -5.44 13.63 -5.31
C PRO A 31 -5.89 14.86 -4.51
N ILE A 32 -5.32 16.04 -4.78
CA ILE A 32 -5.64 17.27 -4.04
C ILE A 32 -7.07 17.71 -4.38
N LEU A 33 -7.46 17.70 -5.65
CA LEU A 33 -8.82 18.04 -6.06
C LEU A 33 -9.85 17.04 -5.52
N ASN A 34 -9.60 15.74 -5.63
CA ASN A 34 -10.50 14.72 -5.05
C ASN A 34 -10.62 14.85 -3.52
N PHE A 35 -9.54 15.22 -2.81
CA PHE A 35 -9.59 15.51 -1.38
C PHE A 35 -10.35 16.79 -1.06
N VAL A 36 -10.19 17.85 -1.87
CA VAL A 36 -10.94 19.11 -1.72
C VAL A 36 -12.42 18.88 -1.99
N TRP A 37 -12.81 18.20 -3.07
CA TRP A 37 -14.20 17.83 -3.31
C TRP A 37 -14.78 17.03 -2.14
N LEU A 38 -14.07 15.99 -1.69
CA LEU A 38 -14.52 15.17 -0.57
C LEU A 38 -14.72 16.04 0.68
N TYR A 39 -13.77 16.92 1.00
CA TYR A 39 -13.83 17.81 2.15
C TYR A 39 -14.99 18.81 2.06
N LEU A 40 -15.12 19.54 0.94
CA LEU A 40 -16.21 20.49 0.72
C LEU A 40 -17.57 19.77 0.87
N TYR A 41 -17.69 18.58 0.28
CA TYR A 41 -18.95 17.86 0.19
C TYR A 41 -19.34 17.12 1.47
N THR A 42 -18.39 16.59 2.25
CA THR A 42 -18.70 15.95 3.54
C THR A 42 -18.74 16.91 4.73
N PHE A 43 -18.23 18.15 4.62
CA PHE A 43 -18.16 19.09 5.76
C PHE A 43 -18.85 20.44 5.54
N LEU A 44 -19.18 20.86 4.31
CA LEU A 44 -19.91 22.12 4.07
C LEU A 44 -21.35 21.89 3.54
N ASP A 45 -21.60 20.79 2.83
CA ASP A 45 -22.91 20.57 2.18
C ASP A 45 -24.02 20.19 3.18
N GLU A 46 -23.66 19.59 4.32
CA GLU A 46 -24.56 19.38 5.48
C GLU A 46 -25.21 20.69 5.98
N ALA A 47 -24.59 21.85 5.72
CA ALA A 47 -25.12 23.14 6.13
C ALA A 47 -26.15 23.76 5.17
N ASN A 48 -26.33 23.23 3.94
CA ASN A 48 -27.13 23.90 2.90
C ASN A 48 -27.98 23.01 1.96
N VAL A 49 -27.72 21.70 1.82
CA VAL A 49 -28.29 20.91 0.71
C VAL A 49 -29.43 19.98 1.10
N SER A 50 -30.51 20.03 0.31
CA SER A 50 -31.80 19.36 0.55
C SER A 50 -31.91 17.92 0.05
N LYS A 51 -30.83 17.32 -0.45
CA LYS A 51 -30.78 15.92 -0.92
C LYS A 51 -29.46 15.25 -0.54
N PRO A 52 -29.46 14.13 0.20
CA PRO A 52 -28.23 13.44 0.57
C PRO A 52 -27.58 12.73 -0.63
N VAL A 53 -26.26 12.53 -0.53
CA VAL A 53 -25.44 11.86 -1.54
C VAL A 53 -25.90 10.41 -1.77
N PRO A 54 -26.03 9.94 -3.02
CA PRO A 54 -26.11 8.50 -3.29
C PRO A 54 -24.73 7.87 -3.08
N VAL A 55 -24.55 7.12 -2.00
CA VAL A 55 -23.21 6.78 -1.46
C VAL A 55 -22.32 5.91 -2.35
N TRP A 56 -22.86 5.25 -3.38
CA TRP A 56 -22.01 4.64 -4.42
C TRP A 56 -21.05 5.68 -5.03
N ALA A 57 -21.46 6.95 -5.16
CA ALA A 57 -20.61 8.05 -5.61
C ALA A 57 -19.50 8.40 -4.60
N THR A 58 -19.82 8.42 -3.30
CA THR A 58 -18.83 8.64 -2.22
C THR A 58 -17.80 7.52 -2.18
N VAL A 59 -18.22 6.26 -2.30
CA VAL A 59 -17.33 5.09 -2.36
C VAL A 59 -16.48 5.12 -3.63
N GLN A 60 -17.05 5.53 -4.77
CA GLN A 60 -16.37 5.66 -6.05
C GLN A 60 -15.32 6.79 -6.04
N ASN A 61 -15.59 7.93 -5.40
CA ASN A 61 -14.61 9.01 -5.22
C ASN A 61 -13.53 8.66 -4.18
N MET A 62 -13.86 7.98 -3.07
CA MET A 62 -12.86 7.40 -2.16
C MET A 62 -11.93 6.42 -2.89
N TYR A 63 -12.49 5.56 -3.75
CA TYR A 63 -11.73 4.64 -4.60
C TYR A 63 -10.80 5.37 -5.57
N TYR A 64 -11.29 6.40 -6.28
CA TYR A 64 -10.45 7.18 -7.20
C TYR A 64 -9.38 7.98 -6.47
N PHE A 65 -9.68 8.60 -5.32
CA PHE A 65 -8.68 9.25 -4.47
C PHE A 65 -7.55 8.29 -4.06
N VAL A 66 -7.89 7.11 -3.53
CA VAL A 66 -6.88 6.09 -3.15
C VAL A 66 -6.08 5.63 -4.36
N LEU A 67 -6.74 5.43 -5.51
CA LEU A 67 -6.09 5.04 -6.78
C LEU A 67 -5.10 6.12 -7.25
N TYR A 68 -5.47 7.40 -7.23
CA TYR A 68 -4.62 8.52 -7.63
C TYR A 68 -3.43 8.70 -6.68
N VAL A 69 -3.65 8.71 -5.36
CA VAL A 69 -2.56 8.78 -4.35
C VAL A 69 -1.57 7.65 -4.53
N THR A 70 -2.06 6.43 -4.74
CA THR A 70 -1.22 5.23 -4.82
C THR A 70 -0.44 5.18 -6.14
N LEU A 71 -1.05 5.56 -7.26
CA LEU A 71 -0.39 5.59 -8.57
C LEU A 71 0.60 6.76 -8.70
N GLY A 72 0.27 7.94 -8.18
CA GLY A 72 1.22 9.06 -8.07
C GLY A 72 2.42 8.68 -7.20
N SER A 73 2.20 7.96 -6.10
CA SER A 73 3.28 7.42 -5.26
C SER A 73 4.15 6.41 -6.02
N LEU A 74 3.56 5.51 -6.80
CA LEU A 74 4.30 4.54 -7.64
C LEU A 74 5.09 5.24 -8.76
N HIS A 75 4.51 6.23 -9.44
CA HIS A 75 5.18 7.03 -10.47
C HIS A 75 6.36 7.81 -9.88
N HIS A 76 6.17 8.51 -8.76
CA HIS A 76 7.24 9.25 -8.07
C HIS A 76 8.38 8.33 -7.62
N LEU A 77 8.08 7.11 -7.15
CA LEU A 77 9.09 6.11 -6.81
C LEU A 77 9.84 5.57 -8.03
N LEU A 78 9.17 5.37 -9.17
CA LEU A 78 9.82 5.00 -10.44
C LEU A 78 10.74 6.11 -10.94
N HIS A 79 10.32 7.37 -10.85
CA HIS A 79 11.14 8.53 -11.20
C HIS A 79 12.40 8.60 -10.32
N PHE A 80 12.24 8.50 -9.00
CA PHE A 80 13.35 8.51 -8.04
C PHE A 80 14.34 7.36 -8.25
N ARG A 81 13.90 6.21 -8.77
CA ARG A 81 14.75 5.05 -9.12
C ARG A 81 15.11 4.96 -10.60
N SER A 82 14.84 5.99 -11.41
CA SER A 82 15.03 5.98 -12.87
C SER A 82 16.45 5.59 -13.33
N SER A 83 17.49 5.91 -12.55
CA SER A 83 18.87 5.49 -12.80
C SER A 83 19.10 3.99 -12.60
N GLU A 84 18.56 3.41 -11.51
CA GLU A 84 18.57 1.95 -11.26
C GLU A 84 17.75 1.22 -12.33
N LEU A 85 16.60 1.81 -12.72
CA LEU A 85 15.70 1.35 -13.78
C LEU A 85 16.42 1.24 -15.13
N LYS A 86 17.15 2.29 -15.50
CA LYS A 86 17.92 2.35 -16.75
C LYS A 86 18.98 1.25 -16.79
N VAL A 87 19.79 1.11 -15.73
CA VAL A 87 20.82 0.06 -15.66
C VAL A 87 20.21 -1.34 -15.74
N LEU A 88 19.03 -1.56 -15.12
CA LEU A 88 18.32 -2.82 -15.21
C LEU A 88 17.89 -3.14 -16.65
N LEU A 89 17.26 -2.19 -17.35
CA LEU A 89 16.80 -2.36 -18.74
C LEU A 89 17.94 -2.47 -19.76
N GLU A 90 19.04 -1.74 -19.56
CA GLU A 90 20.26 -1.88 -20.37
C GLU A 90 20.90 -3.27 -20.17
N THR A 91 20.89 -3.79 -18.93
CA THR A 91 21.42 -5.13 -18.62
C THR A 91 20.56 -6.24 -19.23
N THR A 92 19.23 -6.15 -19.13
CA THR A 92 18.32 -7.19 -19.66
C THR A 92 18.25 -7.19 -21.18
N THR A 93 18.25 -6.02 -21.83
CA THR A 93 18.36 -5.94 -23.31
C THR A 93 19.74 -6.38 -23.82
N TRP A 94 20.80 -6.26 -23.02
CA TRP A 94 22.11 -6.84 -23.32
C TRP A 94 22.10 -8.38 -23.20
N MET A 95 21.45 -8.92 -22.17
CA MET A 95 21.24 -10.38 -22.02
C MET A 95 20.47 -10.95 -23.21
N GLU A 96 19.35 -10.32 -23.58
CA GLU A 96 18.51 -10.72 -24.72
C GLU A 96 19.31 -10.81 -26.03
N LYS A 97 20.10 -9.77 -26.35
CA LYS A 97 20.95 -9.72 -27.55
C LYS A 97 22.00 -10.84 -27.60
N ILE A 98 22.45 -11.35 -26.46
CA ILE A 98 23.38 -12.49 -26.39
C ILE A 98 22.62 -13.83 -26.45
N CYS A 99 21.48 -13.97 -25.78
CA CYS A 99 20.62 -15.16 -25.91
C CYS A 99 20.16 -15.39 -27.36
N LEU A 100 19.74 -14.33 -28.06
CA LEU A 100 19.37 -14.38 -29.48
C LEU A 100 20.56 -14.81 -30.37
N LYS A 101 21.76 -14.26 -30.15
CA LYS A 101 22.99 -14.69 -30.82
C LYS A 101 23.37 -16.15 -30.51
N GLY A 102 22.99 -16.65 -29.34
CA GLY A 102 23.11 -18.05 -28.94
C GLY A 102 22.04 -18.99 -29.52
N GLY A 103 21.23 -18.53 -30.48
CA GLY A 103 20.22 -19.36 -31.15
C GLY A 103 18.91 -19.55 -30.37
N ALA A 104 18.67 -18.77 -29.30
CA ALA A 104 17.40 -18.81 -28.57
C ALA A 104 16.27 -18.12 -29.37
N GLY A 105 15.76 -18.76 -30.43
CA GLY A 105 14.75 -18.16 -31.32
C GLY A 105 13.30 -18.20 -30.81
N ASN A 106 12.95 -19.15 -29.94
CA ASN A 106 11.58 -19.40 -29.48
C ASN A 106 11.47 -19.52 -27.94
N TYR A 107 12.08 -18.60 -27.20
CA TYR A 107 12.06 -18.63 -25.72
C TYR A 107 10.75 -18.18 -25.08
N LEU A 108 9.99 -17.30 -25.75
CA LEU A 108 8.85 -16.66 -25.12
C LEU A 108 7.60 -17.55 -25.23
N SER A 109 7.25 -18.23 -24.14
CA SER A 109 6.04 -19.06 -24.09
C SER A 109 4.79 -18.23 -24.44
N TRP A 110 3.86 -18.83 -25.19
CA TRP A 110 2.56 -18.24 -25.57
C TRP A 110 1.82 -17.59 -24.39
N LYS A 111 1.98 -18.14 -23.18
CA LYS A 111 1.44 -17.57 -21.93
C LYS A 111 1.86 -16.11 -21.74
N PHE A 112 3.14 -15.77 -21.95
CA PHE A 112 3.63 -14.39 -21.84
C PHE A 112 3.19 -13.52 -23.01
N TYR A 113 3.07 -14.07 -24.24
CA TYR A 113 2.53 -13.33 -25.38
C TYR A 113 1.08 -12.88 -25.14
N GLY A 114 0.18 -13.81 -24.76
CA GLY A 114 -1.21 -13.48 -24.48
C GLY A 114 -1.35 -12.48 -23.32
N VAL A 115 -0.56 -12.66 -22.26
CA VAL A 115 -0.59 -11.83 -21.04
C VAL A 115 0.06 -10.45 -21.21
N MET A 116 1.06 -10.30 -22.09
CA MET A 116 1.50 -8.97 -22.55
C MET A 116 0.50 -8.36 -23.53
N GLY A 117 -0.20 -9.18 -24.32
CA GLY A 117 -1.27 -8.76 -25.23
C GLY A 117 -2.44 -8.13 -24.49
N THR A 118 -2.94 -8.76 -23.42
CA THR A 118 -4.00 -8.18 -22.57
C THR A 118 -3.57 -6.88 -21.91
N MET A 119 -2.33 -6.79 -21.40
CA MET A 119 -1.83 -5.53 -20.84
C MET A 119 -1.67 -4.41 -21.88
N LYS A 120 -1.24 -4.73 -23.11
CA LYS A 120 -1.24 -3.77 -24.22
C LYS A 120 -2.64 -3.37 -24.66
N PHE A 121 -3.63 -4.26 -24.59
CA PHE A 121 -5.02 -3.93 -24.85
C PHE A 121 -5.58 -2.99 -23.78
N SER A 122 -5.39 -3.31 -22.49
CA SER A 122 -5.83 -2.48 -21.36
C SER A 122 -5.20 -1.08 -21.35
N LEU A 123 -3.97 -0.92 -21.87
CA LEU A 123 -3.31 0.37 -22.07
C LEU A 123 -4.10 1.35 -22.96
N PHE A 124 -4.96 0.85 -23.86
CA PHE A 124 -5.83 1.67 -24.71
C PHE A 124 -7.30 1.58 -24.31
N ALA A 125 -7.76 0.40 -23.86
CA ALA A 125 -9.16 0.17 -23.50
C ALA A 125 -9.58 0.93 -22.22
N VAL A 126 -8.74 0.96 -21.18
CA VAL A 126 -9.07 1.68 -19.94
C VAL A 126 -9.16 3.21 -20.19
N PRO A 127 -8.20 3.86 -20.87
CA PRO A 127 -8.31 5.27 -21.26
C PRO A 127 -9.53 5.58 -22.11
N LEU A 128 -9.79 4.78 -23.14
CA LEU A 128 -10.91 5.00 -24.06
C LEU A 128 -12.26 4.90 -23.34
N MET A 129 -12.44 3.91 -22.46
CA MET A 129 -13.67 3.76 -21.68
C MET A 129 -13.87 4.91 -20.69
N ASN A 130 -12.81 5.38 -20.01
CA ASN A 130 -12.90 6.56 -19.14
C ASN A 130 -13.21 7.83 -19.94
N GLY A 131 -12.60 8.02 -21.11
CA GLY A 131 -12.93 9.15 -21.98
C GLY A 131 -14.39 9.15 -22.45
N ILE A 132 -14.93 7.99 -22.84
CA ILE A 132 -16.33 7.83 -23.22
C ILE A 132 -17.27 8.13 -22.02
N VAL A 133 -16.91 7.71 -20.81
CA VAL A 133 -17.65 8.08 -19.58
C VAL A 133 -17.57 9.59 -19.36
N GLY A 134 -16.40 10.21 -19.47
CA GLY A 134 -16.20 11.65 -19.28
C GLY A 134 -16.94 12.55 -20.27
N VAL A 135 -17.15 12.10 -21.52
CA VAL A 135 -18.01 12.82 -22.50
C VAL A 135 -19.50 12.63 -22.18
N ASN A 136 -19.94 11.39 -21.92
CA ASN A 136 -21.37 11.09 -21.75
C ASN A 136 -21.91 11.52 -20.37
N LYS A 137 -21.05 11.55 -19.34
CA LYS A 137 -21.37 11.77 -17.94
C LYS A 137 -20.34 12.72 -17.29
N PRO A 138 -20.23 13.98 -17.76
CA PRO A 138 -19.21 14.92 -17.31
C PRO A 138 -19.33 15.39 -15.85
N CYS A 139 -20.34 14.91 -15.12
CA CYS A 139 -20.63 15.23 -13.73
C CYS A 139 -20.48 14.02 -12.79
N GLU A 140 -20.29 12.82 -13.35
CA GLU A 140 -20.16 11.58 -12.56
C GLU A 140 -18.67 11.24 -12.37
N PRO A 141 -18.27 10.71 -11.19
CA PRO A 141 -16.93 10.19 -10.94
C PRO A 141 -16.42 9.23 -12.05
N PRO A 142 -15.21 9.39 -12.61
CA PRO A 142 -14.07 10.16 -12.09
C PRO A 142 -13.99 11.63 -12.55
N SER A 143 -15.09 12.24 -13.00
CA SER A 143 -15.06 13.61 -13.49
C SER A 143 -14.84 14.66 -12.38
N MET A 144 -13.82 15.50 -12.54
CA MET A 144 -13.65 16.71 -11.73
C MET A 144 -14.50 17.88 -12.22
N LEU A 145 -15.18 17.78 -13.36
CA LEU A 145 -15.89 18.95 -13.93
C LEU A 145 -17.17 19.30 -13.16
N GLY A 146 -17.71 18.37 -12.36
CA GLY A 146 -18.72 18.67 -11.34
C GLY A 146 -18.18 19.45 -10.12
N GLU A 147 -16.86 19.55 -9.94
CA GLU A 147 -16.24 20.36 -8.88
C GLU A 147 -16.16 21.85 -9.29
N PHE A 148 -15.91 22.10 -10.59
CA PHE A 148 -15.71 23.46 -11.13
C PHE A 148 -16.98 24.10 -11.69
N LEU A 149 -18.03 23.32 -11.98
CA LEU A 149 -19.32 23.84 -12.47
C LEU A 149 -20.43 23.65 -11.41
N PRO A 150 -20.92 24.73 -10.78
CA PRO A 150 -21.98 24.64 -9.75
C PRO A 150 -23.36 24.22 -10.31
N ARG A 151 -23.50 24.12 -11.64
CA ARG A 151 -24.60 23.42 -12.33
C ARG A 151 -24.01 22.67 -13.52
N CYS A 152 -24.13 21.35 -13.50
CA CYS A 152 -23.52 20.46 -14.49
C CYS A 152 -24.55 19.81 -15.43
N ASP A 153 -25.84 20.15 -15.32
CA ASP A 153 -26.94 19.53 -16.07
C ASP A 153 -26.80 19.66 -17.60
N ASN A 154 -26.11 20.70 -18.07
CA ASN A 154 -25.69 20.89 -19.46
C ASN A 154 -24.40 21.73 -19.51
N PRO A 155 -23.20 21.12 -19.46
CA PRO A 155 -21.93 21.86 -19.50
C PRO A 155 -21.55 22.31 -20.93
N GLY A 156 -22.31 21.88 -21.94
CA GLY A 156 -22.03 22.10 -23.36
C GLY A 156 -21.06 21.07 -23.93
N ALA A 157 -21.24 20.74 -25.22
CA ALA A 157 -20.50 19.66 -25.89
C ALA A 157 -18.97 19.86 -25.86
N VAL A 158 -18.48 21.09 -25.98
CA VAL A 158 -17.04 21.41 -25.94
C VAL A 158 -16.42 21.05 -24.59
N VAL A 159 -17.12 21.35 -23.49
CA VAL A 159 -16.64 21.08 -22.12
C VAL A 159 -16.70 19.58 -21.83
N ALA A 160 -17.76 18.89 -22.26
CA ALA A 160 -17.86 17.44 -22.16
C ALA A 160 -16.77 16.70 -22.96
N ILE A 161 -16.46 17.15 -24.18
CA ILE A 161 -15.36 16.61 -25.00
C ILE A 161 -14.01 16.85 -24.33
N LEU A 162 -13.75 18.07 -23.83
CA LEU A 162 -12.52 18.39 -23.10
C LEU A 162 -12.36 17.52 -21.85
N ASN A 163 -13.45 17.26 -21.12
CA ASN A 163 -13.47 16.37 -19.97
C ASN A 163 -13.08 14.93 -20.35
N GLY A 164 -13.69 14.37 -21.39
CA GLY A 164 -13.38 13.03 -21.88
C GLY A 164 -11.93 12.89 -22.35
N LEU A 165 -11.37 13.93 -22.98
CA LEU A 165 -9.96 13.95 -23.37
C LEU A 165 -9.03 14.00 -22.15
N LEU A 166 -9.33 14.81 -21.14
CA LEU A 166 -8.58 14.84 -19.88
C LEU A 166 -8.67 13.48 -19.15
N GLN A 167 -9.86 12.90 -19.02
CA GLN A 167 -10.05 11.57 -18.42
C GLN A 167 -9.28 10.47 -19.16
N ALA A 168 -9.31 10.47 -20.49
CA ALA A 168 -8.52 9.53 -21.28
C ALA A 168 -7.01 9.69 -21.01
N GLU A 169 -6.48 10.90 -21.02
CA GLU A 169 -5.06 11.16 -20.78
C GLU A 169 -4.61 10.73 -19.37
N ILE A 170 -5.38 11.09 -18.33
CA ILE A 170 -5.12 10.68 -16.93
C ILE A 170 -5.03 9.16 -16.82
N PHE A 171 -6.02 8.44 -17.34
CA PHE A 171 -6.04 6.98 -17.27
C PHE A 171 -5.02 6.33 -18.21
N TYR A 172 -4.57 7.02 -19.27
CA TYR A 172 -3.46 6.57 -20.12
C TYR A 172 -2.12 6.64 -19.38
N ILE A 173 -1.84 7.73 -18.67
CA ILE A 173 -0.66 7.87 -17.80
C ILE A 173 -0.64 6.75 -16.75
N TYR A 174 -1.77 6.53 -16.08
CA TYR A 174 -1.90 5.50 -15.05
C TYR A 174 -1.78 4.07 -15.60
N ALA A 175 -2.42 3.77 -16.73
CA ALA A 175 -2.25 2.49 -17.40
C ALA A 175 -0.80 2.29 -17.89
N ALA A 176 -0.13 3.35 -18.37
CA ALA A 176 1.28 3.31 -18.77
C ALA A 176 2.21 3.02 -17.58
N VAL A 177 1.98 3.62 -16.41
CA VAL A 177 2.72 3.31 -15.16
C VAL A 177 2.55 1.84 -14.77
N VAL A 178 1.32 1.33 -14.74
CA VAL A 178 1.03 -0.07 -14.38
C VAL A 178 1.62 -1.06 -15.39
N VAL A 179 1.41 -0.84 -16.69
CA VAL A 179 1.93 -1.71 -17.76
C VAL A 179 3.45 -1.65 -17.85
N THR A 180 4.07 -0.49 -17.63
CA THR A 180 5.53 -0.37 -17.52
C THR A 180 6.05 -1.22 -16.37
N THR A 181 5.42 -1.11 -15.20
CA THR A 181 5.78 -1.86 -13.98
C THR A 181 5.74 -3.37 -14.21
N LEU A 182 4.60 -3.87 -14.69
CA LEU A 182 4.39 -5.30 -14.93
C LEU A 182 5.32 -5.83 -16.02
N VAL A 183 5.27 -5.24 -17.22
CA VAL A 183 5.93 -5.81 -18.39
C VAL A 183 7.44 -5.60 -18.33
N HIS A 184 7.90 -4.39 -18.02
CA HIS A 184 9.31 -4.02 -18.18
C HIS A 184 10.16 -4.21 -16.91
N LEU A 185 9.56 -4.21 -15.71
CA LEU A 185 10.31 -4.30 -14.44
C LEU A 185 10.14 -5.65 -13.74
N ILE A 186 8.92 -6.21 -13.74
CA ILE A 186 8.60 -7.50 -13.12
C ILE A 186 8.90 -8.65 -14.10
N VAL A 187 8.29 -8.62 -15.28
CA VAL A 187 8.23 -9.79 -16.17
C VAL A 187 9.47 -9.92 -17.04
N TYR A 188 9.79 -8.89 -17.82
CA TYR A 188 10.91 -8.94 -18.78
C TYR A 188 12.26 -9.24 -18.11
N PRO A 189 12.63 -8.63 -16.95
CA PRO A 189 13.86 -9.00 -16.26
C PRO A 189 13.85 -10.43 -15.72
N SER A 190 12.73 -10.88 -15.13
CA SER A 190 12.60 -12.25 -14.61
C SER A 190 12.73 -13.30 -15.72
N LEU A 191 12.16 -13.01 -16.90
CA LEU A 191 12.32 -13.82 -18.11
C LEU A 191 13.76 -13.84 -18.60
N MET A 192 14.40 -12.69 -18.77
CA MET A 192 15.79 -12.64 -19.26
C MET A 192 16.75 -13.36 -18.32
N ILE A 193 16.58 -13.23 -16.99
CA ILE A 193 17.38 -13.97 -16.01
C ILE A 193 17.13 -15.49 -16.10
N GLN A 194 15.87 -15.93 -16.21
CA GLN A 194 15.55 -17.35 -16.42
C GLN A 194 16.27 -17.91 -17.65
N LEU A 195 16.12 -17.23 -18.79
CA LEU A 195 16.62 -17.70 -20.09
C LEU A 195 18.15 -17.68 -20.17
N TRP A 196 18.79 -16.72 -19.49
CA TRP A 196 20.23 -16.67 -19.29
C TRP A 196 20.74 -17.90 -18.54
N ILE A 197 20.10 -18.27 -17.42
CA ILE A 197 20.49 -19.43 -16.62
C ILE A 197 20.20 -20.74 -17.38
N GLU A 198 19.10 -20.84 -18.13
CA GLU A 198 18.82 -22.00 -18.99
C GLU A 198 19.82 -22.13 -20.14
N GLY A 199 20.23 -21.02 -20.76
CA GLY A 199 21.28 -20.99 -21.79
C GLY A 199 22.63 -21.48 -21.26
N ILE A 200 23.07 -20.97 -20.10
CA ILE A 200 24.27 -21.44 -19.41
C ILE A 200 24.13 -22.94 -19.05
N SER A 201 22.96 -23.38 -18.59
CA SER A 201 22.74 -24.77 -18.22
C SER A 201 22.92 -25.75 -19.39
N LYS A 202 22.54 -25.35 -20.61
CA LYS A 202 22.80 -26.13 -21.83
C LYS A 202 24.28 -26.11 -22.19
N GLN A 203 24.89 -24.92 -22.25
CA GLN A 203 26.31 -24.78 -22.59
C GLN A 203 27.25 -25.52 -21.62
N ILE A 204 26.89 -25.69 -20.34
CA ILE A 204 27.64 -26.53 -19.39
C ILE A 204 27.45 -28.03 -19.64
N GLN A 205 26.31 -28.47 -20.20
CA GLN A 205 26.11 -29.87 -20.59
C GLN A 205 26.90 -30.21 -21.87
N ASP A 206 27.03 -29.24 -22.78
CA ASP A 206 27.67 -29.45 -24.10
C ASP A 206 29.19 -29.20 -24.13
N SER A 207 29.78 -28.53 -23.13
CA SER A 207 31.17 -28.05 -23.19
C SER A 207 32.17 -28.69 -22.21
N GLN A 208 33.43 -28.78 -22.64
CA GLN A 208 34.53 -29.34 -21.83
C GLN A 208 34.87 -28.48 -20.61
N VAL A 209 35.44 -29.13 -19.58
CA VAL A 209 35.71 -28.61 -18.22
C VAL A 209 36.31 -27.19 -18.16
N ARG A 210 37.18 -26.81 -19.11
CA ARG A 210 37.82 -25.47 -19.14
C ARG A 210 36.82 -24.32 -19.32
N SER A 211 35.65 -24.58 -19.90
CA SER A 211 34.53 -23.64 -20.09
C SER A 211 33.81 -23.27 -18.79
N ILE A 212 33.86 -24.13 -17.76
CA ILE A 212 33.02 -23.98 -16.56
C ILE A 212 33.28 -22.67 -15.81
N LEU A 213 34.52 -22.14 -15.82
CA LEU A 213 34.85 -20.91 -15.11
C LEU A 213 34.19 -19.66 -15.74
N THR A 214 34.19 -19.54 -17.07
CA THR A 214 33.51 -18.42 -17.78
C THR A 214 32.00 -18.54 -17.65
N MET A 215 31.45 -19.76 -17.67
CA MET A 215 30.03 -20.00 -17.41
C MET A 215 29.61 -19.61 -15.99
N LEU A 216 30.44 -19.89 -14.98
CA LEU A 216 30.21 -19.45 -13.59
C LEU A 216 30.31 -17.92 -13.44
N GLN A 217 31.14 -17.23 -14.25
CA GLN A 217 31.16 -15.77 -14.30
C GLN A 217 29.87 -15.21 -14.92
N GLN A 218 29.38 -15.76 -16.03
CA GLN A 218 28.10 -15.35 -16.61
C GLN A 218 26.91 -15.62 -15.68
N TYR A 219 26.92 -16.73 -14.94
CA TYR A 219 25.90 -17.02 -13.92
C TYR A 219 25.93 -16.00 -12.78
N ARG A 220 27.12 -15.51 -12.39
CA ARG A 220 27.25 -14.42 -11.41
C ARG A 220 26.64 -13.11 -11.92
N VAL A 221 26.67 -12.83 -13.22
CA VAL A 221 25.97 -11.66 -13.80
C VAL A 221 24.45 -11.80 -13.57
N ALA A 222 23.86 -12.96 -13.87
CA ALA A 222 22.44 -13.21 -13.59
C ALA A 222 22.07 -13.05 -12.11
N GLN A 223 22.92 -13.50 -11.18
CA GLN A 223 22.70 -13.26 -9.74
C GLN A 223 22.77 -11.77 -9.37
N VAL A 224 23.66 -10.99 -9.99
CA VAL A 224 23.72 -9.53 -9.79
C VAL A 224 22.47 -8.85 -10.37
N THR A 225 21.95 -9.31 -11.51
CA THR A 225 20.71 -8.80 -12.09
C THR A 225 19.47 -9.20 -11.26
N GLU A 226 19.40 -10.42 -10.73
CA GLU A 226 18.37 -10.85 -9.75
C GLU A 226 18.39 -9.93 -8.52
N ASN A 227 19.58 -9.62 -8.00
CA ASN A 227 19.74 -8.67 -6.89
C ASN A 227 19.35 -7.23 -7.26
N LEU A 228 19.57 -6.80 -8.51
CA LEU A 228 19.16 -5.47 -8.98
C LEU A 228 17.64 -5.37 -9.12
N VAL A 229 16.97 -6.40 -9.68
CA VAL A 229 15.50 -6.51 -9.67
C VAL A 229 14.98 -6.44 -8.23
N ASN A 230 15.60 -7.16 -7.31
CA ASN A 230 15.24 -7.15 -5.89
C ASN A 230 15.50 -5.82 -5.17
N ALA A 231 16.46 -5.02 -5.63
CA ALA A 231 16.67 -3.66 -5.13
C ALA A 231 15.59 -2.70 -5.68
N VAL A 232 15.38 -2.70 -7.00
CA VAL A 232 14.43 -1.83 -7.72
C VAL A 232 12.99 -2.10 -7.29
N MET A 233 12.57 -3.37 -7.21
CA MET A 233 11.26 -3.79 -6.70
C MET A 233 11.20 -3.78 -5.17
N GLY A 234 12.34 -3.66 -4.49
CA GLY A 234 12.46 -3.64 -3.03
C GLY A 234 11.67 -2.49 -2.39
N LYS A 235 11.39 -2.63 -1.08
CA LYS A 235 10.54 -1.69 -0.32
C LYS A 235 10.87 -0.21 -0.57
N PRO A 236 9.86 0.67 -0.62
CA PRO A 236 8.43 0.38 -0.42
C PRO A 236 7.71 -0.14 -1.67
N TYR A 237 8.40 -0.29 -2.81
CA TYR A 237 7.77 -0.35 -4.13
C TYR A 237 6.80 -1.53 -4.35
N LEU A 238 7.27 -2.79 -4.26
CA LEU A 238 6.42 -3.97 -4.43
C LEU A 238 5.28 -4.05 -3.40
N LEU A 239 5.44 -3.47 -2.21
CA LEU A 239 4.38 -3.39 -1.21
C LEU A 239 3.25 -2.47 -1.69
N ILE A 240 3.58 -1.23 -2.05
CA ILE A 240 2.59 -0.26 -2.55
C ILE A 240 1.89 -0.84 -3.79
N PHE A 241 2.62 -1.48 -4.70
CA PHE A 241 2.05 -2.12 -5.88
C PHE A 241 1.10 -3.29 -5.56
N LEU A 242 1.44 -4.13 -4.57
CA LEU A 242 0.57 -5.23 -4.14
C LEU A 242 -0.69 -4.71 -3.43
N THR A 243 -0.55 -3.77 -2.49
CA THR A 243 -1.68 -3.14 -1.80
C THR A 243 -2.59 -2.40 -2.79
N PHE A 244 -2.02 -1.74 -3.80
CA PHE A 244 -2.77 -1.15 -4.90
C PHE A 244 -3.62 -2.20 -5.63
N ALA A 245 -3.02 -3.32 -6.02
CA ALA A 245 -3.70 -4.37 -6.77
C ALA A 245 -4.81 -5.06 -5.94
N THR A 246 -4.58 -5.34 -4.66
CA THR A 246 -5.58 -6.01 -3.81
C THR A 246 -6.72 -5.08 -3.42
N MET A 247 -6.45 -3.83 -3.02
CA MET A 247 -7.51 -2.86 -2.75
C MET A 247 -8.28 -2.51 -4.03
N GLY A 248 -7.57 -2.39 -5.16
CA GLY A 248 -8.17 -2.24 -6.50
C GLY A 248 -9.15 -3.35 -6.84
N GLN A 249 -8.75 -4.61 -6.62
CA GLN A 249 -9.61 -5.78 -6.81
C GLN A 249 -10.83 -5.75 -5.87
N ILE A 250 -10.63 -5.53 -4.58
CA ILE A 250 -11.70 -5.57 -3.56
C ILE A 250 -12.73 -4.46 -3.82
N CYS A 251 -12.29 -3.23 -4.07
CA CYS A 251 -13.19 -2.11 -4.32
C CYS A 251 -13.95 -2.26 -5.65
N SER A 252 -13.31 -2.74 -6.73
CA SER A 252 -14.01 -3.01 -7.98
C SER A 252 -15.03 -4.14 -7.84
N GLN A 253 -14.72 -5.21 -7.10
CA GLN A 253 -15.71 -6.26 -6.76
C GLN A 253 -16.87 -5.71 -5.91
N TYR A 254 -16.57 -4.91 -4.88
CA TYR A 254 -17.59 -4.30 -4.02
C TYR A 254 -18.55 -3.40 -4.81
N ILE A 255 -18.03 -2.51 -5.67
CA ILE A 255 -18.85 -1.60 -6.48
C ILE A 255 -19.73 -2.39 -7.47
N ILE A 256 -19.18 -3.41 -8.14
CA ILE A 256 -19.95 -4.32 -9.02
C ILE A 256 -21.08 -5.01 -8.24
N LEU A 257 -20.79 -5.57 -7.06
CA LEU A 257 -21.76 -6.36 -6.28
C LEU A 257 -22.87 -5.50 -5.63
N THR A 258 -22.52 -4.33 -5.09
CA THR A 258 -23.47 -3.46 -4.37
C THR A 258 -24.31 -2.58 -5.29
N SER A 259 -23.78 -2.19 -6.45
CA SER A 259 -24.36 -1.13 -7.27
C SER A 259 -24.82 -1.61 -8.66
N TRP A 260 -24.86 -2.93 -8.92
CA TRP A 260 -25.24 -3.53 -10.22
C TRP A 260 -26.55 -2.98 -10.80
N SER A 261 -27.56 -2.72 -9.96
CA SER A 261 -28.87 -2.17 -10.35
C SER A 261 -28.87 -0.67 -10.69
N HIS A 262 -27.80 0.06 -10.36
CA HIS A 262 -27.73 1.52 -10.46
C HIS A 262 -26.61 2.03 -11.37
N LEU A 263 -25.57 1.22 -11.60
CA LEU A 263 -24.46 1.59 -12.49
C LEU A 263 -24.88 1.51 -13.97
N PRO A 264 -24.60 2.56 -14.78
CA PRO A 264 -24.76 2.45 -16.23
C PRO A 264 -23.78 1.42 -16.80
N ILE A 265 -24.20 0.70 -17.83
CA ILE A 265 -23.47 -0.45 -18.41
C ILE A 265 -22.00 -0.12 -18.74
N GLY A 266 -21.71 1.09 -19.21
CA GLY A 266 -20.33 1.54 -19.49
C GLY A 266 -19.42 1.57 -18.25
N ILE A 267 -19.92 2.02 -17.10
CA ILE A 267 -19.18 2.05 -15.83
C ILE A 267 -19.07 0.61 -15.26
N MET A 268 -20.12 -0.21 -15.41
CA MET A 268 -20.09 -1.62 -15.02
C MET A 268 -19.02 -2.41 -15.80
N VAL A 269 -18.93 -2.21 -17.12
CA VAL A 269 -17.89 -2.79 -17.98
C VAL A 269 -16.49 -2.27 -17.62
N LEU A 270 -16.36 -0.98 -17.27
CA LEU A 270 -15.11 -0.40 -16.80
C LEU A 270 -14.62 -1.03 -15.50
N PHE A 271 -15.49 -1.23 -14.50
CA PHE A 271 -15.12 -1.93 -13.26
C PHE A 271 -14.78 -3.41 -13.49
N LEU A 272 -15.48 -4.09 -14.41
CA LEU A 272 -15.13 -5.46 -14.80
C LEU A 272 -13.76 -5.54 -15.47
N LEU A 273 -13.39 -4.54 -16.29
CA LEU A 273 -12.07 -4.40 -16.89
C LEU A 273 -10.99 -4.08 -15.84
N PHE A 274 -11.27 -3.24 -14.84
CA PHE A 274 -10.38 -3.02 -13.70
C PHE A 274 -10.15 -4.32 -12.91
N LEU A 275 -11.22 -5.03 -12.55
CA LEU A 275 -11.16 -6.32 -11.85
C LEU A 275 -10.30 -7.35 -12.60
N LEU A 276 -10.50 -7.48 -13.92
CA LEU A 276 -9.68 -8.34 -14.76
C LEU A 276 -8.19 -7.93 -14.73
N ASN A 277 -7.90 -6.64 -14.84
CA ASN A 277 -6.54 -6.11 -14.78
C ASN A 277 -5.87 -6.37 -13.42
N PHE A 278 -6.56 -6.15 -12.29
CA PHE A 278 -6.02 -6.42 -10.96
C PHE A 278 -5.78 -7.92 -10.72
N CYS A 279 -6.68 -8.79 -11.19
CA CYS A 279 -6.46 -10.24 -11.17
C CYS A 279 -5.19 -10.63 -11.96
N ILE A 280 -5.02 -10.10 -13.18
CA ILE A 280 -3.83 -10.33 -14.00
C ILE A 280 -2.57 -9.74 -13.32
N MET A 281 -2.63 -8.57 -12.68
CA MET A 281 -1.55 -7.97 -11.89
C MET A 281 -1.06 -8.87 -10.76
N ILE A 282 -1.98 -9.53 -10.05
CA ILE A 282 -1.63 -10.45 -8.96
C ILE A 282 -1.00 -11.74 -9.52
N LEU A 283 -1.53 -12.28 -10.62
CA LEU A 283 -0.93 -13.42 -11.32
C LEU A 283 0.48 -13.10 -11.86
N PHE A 284 0.75 -11.86 -12.27
CA PHE A 284 2.07 -11.39 -12.71
C PHE A 284 3.15 -11.39 -11.62
N LEU A 285 2.79 -11.47 -10.34
CA LEU A 285 3.77 -11.61 -9.27
C LEU A 285 4.38 -13.02 -9.20
N HIS A 286 3.73 -14.03 -9.78
CA HIS A 286 4.25 -15.39 -9.86
C HIS A 286 5.54 -15.51 -10.71
N PRO A 287 5.66 -14.87 -11.89
CA PRO A 287 6.92 -14.74 -12.63
C PRO A 287 8.17 -14.37 -11.84
N LEU A 288 8.06 -13.59 -10.75
CA LEU A 288 9.19 -13.24 -9.87
C LEU A 288 9.85 -14.47 -9.23
N CYS A 289 9.12 -15.60 -9.12
CA CYS A 289 9.66 -16.86 -8.63
C CYS A 289 10.55 -17.60 -9.64
N TYR A 290 10.41 -17.34 -10.96
CA TYR A 290 11.07 -18.17 -11.98
C TYR A 290 12.61 -18.11 -11.95
N PRO A 291 13.27 -16.94 -11.79
CA PRO A 291 14.73 -16.86 -11.61
C PRO A 291 15.23 -17.81 -10.51
N ASN A 292 14.54 -17.86 -9.37
CA ASN A 292 14.88 -18.71 -8.23
C ASN A 292 14.71 -20.20 -8.49
N ILE A 293 13.59 -20.59 -9.14
CA ILE A 293 13.29 -21.98 -9.47
C ILE A 293 14.32 -22.52 -10.47
N VAL A 294 14.68 -21.72 -11.48
CA VAL A 294 15.70 -22.08 -12.46
C VAL A 294 17.11 -22.07 -11.85
N SER A 295 17.46 -21.06 -11.04
CA SER A 295 18.72 -20.95 -10.29
C SER A 295 18.95 -22.13 -9.34
N THR A 296 17.92 -22.55 -8.58
CA THR A 296 18.02 -23.71 -7.68
C THR A 296 18.10 -25.05 -8.44
N LYS A 297 17.38 -25.20 -9.55
CA LYS A 297 17.49 -26.36 -10.46
C LYS A 297 18.90 -26.46 -11.06
N PHE A 298 19.45 -25.34 -11.55
CA PHE A 298 20.82 -25.22 -12.06
C PHE A 298 21.86 -25.59 -10.99
N ILE A 299 21.73 -25.05 -9.77
CA ILE A 299 22.59 -25.42 -8.63
C ILE A 299 22.51 -26.92 -8.29
N LYS A 300 21.32 -27.52 -8.33
CA LYS A 300 21.12 -28.95 -8.09
C LYS A 300 21.81 -29.80 -9.16
N ASN A 301 21.68 -29.42 -10.43
CA ASN A 301 22.33 -30.10 -11.55
C ASN A 301 23.87 -30.03 -11.46
N LEU A 302 24.42 -28.84 -11.18
CA LEU A 302 25.87 -28.67 -10.98
C LEU A 302 26.41 -29.52 -9.82
N ARG A 303 25.68 -29.59 -8.70
CA ARG A 303 26.06 -30.43 -7.54
C ARG A 303 26.09 -31.92 -7.86
N GLY A 304 25.31 -32.38 -8.85
CA GLY A 304 25.36 -33.76 -9.33
C GLY A 304 26.67 -34.13 -10.05
N SER A 305 27.40 -33.14 -10.60
CA SER A 305 28.69 -33.35 -11.25
C SER A 305 29.83 -33.28 -10.24
N LYS A 306 30.50 -34.41 -10.00
CA LYS A 306 31.69 -34.51 -9.11
C LYS A 306 32.81 -33.53 -9.50
N SER A 307 32.96 -33.22 -10.80
CA SER A 307 33.94 -32.25 -11.29
C SER A 307 33.51 -30.81 -11.00
N ALA A 308 32.26 -30.46 -11.31
CA ALA A 308 31.78 -29.09 -11.13
C ALA A 308 31.66 -28.69 -9.65
N GLY A 309 31.28 -29.61 -8.75
CA GLY A 309 31.07 -29.32 -7.33
C GLY A 309 32.26 -28.66 -6.62
N ASN A 310 33.50 -29.08 -6.94
CA ASN A 310 34.71 -28.51 -6.35
C ASN A 310 35.02 -27.10 -6.87
N ALA A 311 34.82 -26.84 -8.16
CA ALA A 311 34.97 -25.50 -8.73
C ALA A 311 33.86 -24.56 -8.23
N MET A 312 32.64 -25.08 -8.11
CA MET A 312 31.44 -24.38 -7.64
C MET A 312 31.60 -23.89 -6.19
N LEU A 313 32.15 -24.69 -5.29
CA LEU A 313 32.44 -24.31 -3.89
C LEU A 313 33.26 -23.02 -3.79
N ASN A 314 34.34 -22.91 -4.56
CA ASN A 314 35.22 -21.75 -4.54
C ASN A 314 34.56 -20.45 -5.05
N VAL A 315 33.50 -20.54 -5.86
CA VAL A 315 32.76 -19.37 -6.37
C VAL A 315 31.60 -19.00 -5.43
N LEU A 316 30.86 -19.99 -4.91
CA LEU A 316 29.63 -19.79 -4.13
C LEU A 316 29.84 -19.38 -2.65
N PHE A 317 31.07 -19.32 -2.15
CA PHE A 317 31.36 -18.67 -0.87
C PHE A 317 31.06 -17.14 -0.88
N SER A 318 30.88 -16.54 -2.06
CA SER A 318 30.13 -15.28 -2.18
C SER A 318 28.62 -15.57 -2.06
N ARG A 319 28.06 -15.46 -0.85
CA ARG A 319 26.63 -15.78 -0.56
C ARG A 319 25.67 -15.12 -1.58
N PRO A 320 24.82 -15.88 -2.29
CA PRO A 320 23.74 -15.33 -3.09
C PRO A 320 22.54 -14.94 -2.22
N THR A 321 22.05 -13.72 -2.37
CA THR A 321 20.80 -13.20 -1.79
C THR A 321 19.60 -13.61 -2.64
N SER A 322 19.36 -14.92 -2.75
CA SER A 322 18.36 -15.46 -3.67
C SER A 322 16.92 -15.07 -3.32
N TYR A 323 16.04 -15.13 -4.31
CA TYR A 323 14.59 -15.06 -4.12
C TYR A 323 14.02 -16.13 -3.19
N LEU A 324 14.74 -17.19 -2.80
CA LEU A 324 14.27 -18.08 -1.72
C LEU A 324 14.39 -17.39 -0.35
N SER A 325 15.30 -16.42 -0.22
CA SER A 325 15.24 -15.42 0.83
C SER A 325 14.13 -14.40 0.56
N LEU A 326 13.93 -13.83 -0.65
CA LEU A 326 12.89 -12.79 -0.84
C LEU A 326 11.45 -13.31 -0.85
N MET A 327 11.08 -14.34 -1.62
CA MET A 327 9.76 -14.96 -1.61
C MET A 327 9.53 -15.80 -0.34
N GLY A 328 10.57 -16.47 0.17
CA GLY A 328 10.53 -17.07 1.50
C GLY A 328 10.40 -16.02 2.61
N TRP A 329 10.86 -14.79 2.40
CA TRP A 329 10.59 -13.63 3.25
C TRP A 329 9.22 -13.05 2.98
N LEU A 330 8.71 -12.94 1.74
CA LEU A 330 7.40 -12.36 1.37
C LEU A 330 6.22 -13.22 1.85
N LEU A 331 6.34 -14.54 1.72
CA LEU A 331 5.41 -15.49 2.34
C LEU A 331 5.54 -15.46 3.88
N LYS A 332 6.76 -15.22 4.39
CA LYS A 332 7.03 -14.77 5.77
C LYS A 332 6.82 -13.25 5.97
N TRP A 333 6.13 -12.51 5.10
CA TRP A 333 6.05 -11.03 5.19
C TRP A 333 4.60 -10.63 5.39
N GLY A 334 3.73 -11.14 4.50
CA GLY A 334 2.33 -11.38 4.82
C GLY A 334 2.12 -12.30 6.03
N THR A 335 3.19 -12.93 6.56
CA THR A 335 3.18 -13.58 7.88
C THR A 335 4.29 -13.13 8.86
N ARG A 336 5.00 -11.99 8.65
CA ARG A 336 5.92 -11.39 9.65
C ARG A 336 6.09 -9.85 9.60
N SER A 337 5.16 -9.06 9.06
CA SER A 337 5.38 -7.60 9.01
C SER A 337 4.13 -6.73 8.97
N CYS A 338 3.69 -6.36 10.17
CA CYS A 338 3.52 -4.97 10.59
C CYS A 338 3.82 -4.92 12.11
N ALA A 339 5.06 -4.71 12.55
CA ALA A 339 5.36 -4.66 14.00
C ALA A 339 6.77 -4.13 14.34
N ILE A 340 6.92 -3.14 15.26
CA ILE A 340 8.14 -2.33 15.49
C ILE A 340 8.21 -1.71 17.02
N PRO A 341 8.31 -0.39 17.49
CA PRO A 341 8.85 0.15 18.84
C PRO A 341 8.81 1.69 19.36
N VAL A 342 9.29 2.05 20.58
CA VAL A 342 9.35 3.48 21.08
C VAL A 342 10.70 4.22 20.90
N ILE A 343 10.69 5.57 20.98
CA ILE A 343 11.87 6.48 21.02
C ILE A 343 12.54 6.49 22.40
N PHE A 344 13.88 6.50 22.48
CA PHE A 344 14.60 7.15 23.60
C PHE A 344 15.87 7.89 23.12
N HIS A 345 16.19 8.98 23.82
CA HIS A 345 17.51 9.62 23.86
C HIS A 345 18.10 9.39 25.26
N GLY A 346 19.39 9.59 25.48
CA GLY A 346 20.02 9.09 26.71
C GLY A 346 21.16 9.90 27.31
N ASN A 347 21.56 9.42 28.48
CA ASN A 347 22.69 9.79 29.33
C ASN A 347 22.40 10.82 30.42
N SER A 348 21.78 10.37 31.51
CA SER A 348 22.52 10.32 32.80
C SER A 348 21.92 9.33 33.81
N LEU A 349 22.69 8.99 34.84
CA LEU A 349 22.22 8.21 36.00
C LEU A 349 21.13 8.94 36.82
N ALA A 350 20.90 10.24 36.59
CA ALA A 350 19.78 10.99 37.17
C ALA A 350 18.41 10.63 36.54
N GLU A 351 18.39 9.96 35.38
CA GLU A 351 17.15 9.59 34.68
C GLU A 351 16.35 8.47 35.37
N ILE A 352 16.90 7.82 36.40
CA ILE A 352 16.16 6.83 37.20
C ILE A 352 14.93 7.46 37.89
N ARG A 353 14.96 8.75 38.27
CA ARG A 353 13.76 9.46 38.74
C ARG A 353 12.72 9.79 37.66
N ARG A 354 13.10 9.78 36.37
CA ARG A 354 12.12 9.87 35.27
C ARG A 354 11.41 8.54 34.99
N PHE A 355 11.96 7.42 35.50
CA PHE A 355 11.32 6.12 35.36
C PHE A 355 10.06 5.98 36.23
N GLU A 356 9.94 6.69 37.35
CA GLU A 356 8.73 6.68 38.19
C GLU A 356 7.54 7.31 37.44
N SER A 357 7.72 8.48 36.83
CA SER A 357 6.70 9.11 35.98
C SER A 357 6.42 8.34 34.69
N ALA A 358 7.44 7.69 34.11
CA ALA A 358 7.25 6.83 32.94
C ALA A 358 6.50 5.54 33.28
N SER A 359 6.71 4.96 34.47
CA SER A 359 5.91 3.84 34.98
C SER A 359 4.47 4.29 35.16
N ALA A 360 4.21 5.38 35.89
CA ALA A 360 2.84 5.87 36.11
C ALA A 360 2.05 6.07 34.80
N ILE A 361 2.69 6.59 33.73
CA ILE A 361 2.07 6.70 32.40
C ILE A 361 1.87 5.32 31.74
N HIS A 362 2.85 4.42 31.85
CA HIS A 362 2.74 3.06 31.30
C HIS A 362 1.65 2.23 32.01
N ASP A 363 1.55 2.35 33.33
CA ASP A 363 0.59 1.67 34.18
C ASP A 363 -0.83 2.25 33.99
N PHE A 364 -0.94 3.57 33.80
CA PHE A 364 -2.20 4.23 33.40
C PHE A 364 -2.66 3.83 31.99
N THR A 365 -1.76 3.76 31.01
CA THR A 365 -2.12 3.30 29.65
C THR A 365 -2.44 1.81 29.61
N LEU A 366 -1.79 0.97 30.43
CA LEU A 366 -2.21 -0.41 30.66
C LEU A 366 -3.62 -0.48 31.25
N PHE A 367 -3.93 0.32 32.27
CA PHE A 367 -5.26 0.43 32.86
C PHE A 367 -6.32 0.83 31.84
N LEU A 368 -6.09 1.87 31.03
CA LEU A 368 -7.01 2.26 29.96
C LEU A 368 -7.18 1.14 28.91
N SER A 369 -6.08 0.46 28.54
CA SER A 369 -6.13 -0.67 27.60
C SER A 369 -6.91 -1.89 28.12
N PHE A 370 -7.21 -1.96 29.41
CA PHE A 370 -8.09 -2.95 30.03
C PHE A 370 -9.52 -2.42 30.20
N VAL A 371 -9.68 -1.19 30.69
CA VAL A 371 -10.99 -0.56 30.93
C VAL A 371 -11.79 -0.41 29.63
N TYR A 372 -11.20 0.09 28.55
CA TYR A 372 -11.92 0.31 27.29
C TYR A 372 -12.54 -0.97 26.71
N PRO A 373 -11.80 -2.11 26.58
CA PRO A 373 -12.40 -3.39 26.26
C PRO A 373 -13.51 -3.82 27.21
N THR A 374 -13.35 -3.61 28.52
CA THR A 374 -14.37 -3.99 29.51
C THR A 374 -15.64 -3.16 29.35
N VAL A 375 -15.54 -1.84 29.13
CA VAL A 375 -16.70 -0.97 28.89
C VAL A 375 -17.38 -1.33 27.57
N ASN A 376 -16.64 -1.44 26.46
CA ASN A 376 -17.18 -1.88 25.16
C ASN A 376 -17.87 -3.26 25.26
N PHE A 377 -17.30 -4.21 26.01
CA PHE A 377 -17.88 -5.55 26.19
C PHE A 377 -19.13 -5.54 27.08
N VAL A 378 -19.16 -4.74 28.14
CA VAL A 378 -20.34 -4.56 28.99
C VAL A 378 -21.45 -3.84 28.23
N TRP A 379 -21.14 -2.78 27.48
CA TRP A 379 -22.08 -2.09 26.60
C TRP A 379 -22.68 -3.06 25.58
N LEU A 380 -21.82 -3.81 24.87
CA LEU A 380 -22.25 -4.80 23.89
C LEU A 380 -23.15 -5.86 24.53
N TYR A 381 -22.79 -6.37 25.72
CA TYR A 381 -23.58 -7.37 26.44
C TYR A 381 -24.95 -6.84 26.86
N VAL A 382 -25.03 -5.61 27.39
CA VAL A 382 -26.31 -4.96 27.74
C VAL A 382 -27.15 -4.75 26.48
N TYR A 383 -26.56 -4.22 25.42
CA TYR A 383 -27.22 -3.92 24.16
C TYR A 383 -27.72 -5.20 23.42
N THR A 384 -27.02 -6.34 23.51
CA THR A 384 -27.44 -7.57 22.82
C THR A 384 -28.21 -8.57 23.69
N PHE A 385 -28.21 -8.46 25.03
CA PHE A 385 -28.87 -9.44 25.91
C PHE A 385 -29.81 -8.86 26.98
N VAL A 386 -29.81 -7.55 27.22
CA VAL A 386 -30.67 -6.91 28.24
C VAL A 386 -31.77 -6.07 27.58
N ASP A 387 -31.46 -5.30 26.53
CA ASP A 387 -32.43 -4.40 25.89
C ASP A 387 -33.52 -5.11 25.06
N GLU A 388 -33.34 -6.39 24.68
CA GLU A 388 -34.39 -7.20 24.02
C GLU A 388 -35.69 -7.28 24.85
N ALA A 389 -35.61 -7.08 26.17
CA ALA A 389 -36.79 -7.09 27.04
C ALA A 389 -37.63 -5.80 26.96
N HIS A 390 -37.05 -4.65 26.58
CA HIS A 390 -37.66 -3.33 26.84
C HIS A 390 -37.54 -2.29 25.71
N ILE A 391 -36.74 -2.48 24.65
CA ILE A 391 -36.63 -1.52 23.53
C ILE A 391 -37.35 -2.03 22.28
N SER A 392 -38.28 -1.22 21.76
CA SER A 392 -39.21 -1.58 20.67
C SER A 392 -38.62 -1.48 19.24
N LYS A 393 -37.35 -1.08 19.10
CA LYS A 393 -36.61 -1.07 17.83
C LYS A 393 -35.13 -1.38 18.08
N PRO A 394 -34.54 -2.42 17.46
CA PRO A 394 -33.11 -2.61 17.50
C PRO A 394 -32.41 -1.44 16.79
N GLY A 395 -31.33 -0.92 17.40
CA GLY A 395 -30.51 0.10 16.76
C GLY A 395 -29.74 -0.44 15.54
N PRO A 396 -29.26 0.45 14.65
CA PRO A 396 -28.79 0.03 13.34
C PRO A 396 -27.49 -0.78 13.43
N VAL A 397 -27.43 -1.89 12.69
CA VAL A 397 -26.42 -2.97 12.84
C VAL A 397 -24.98 -2.46 12.76
N TRP A 398 -24.73 -1.39 12.01
CA TRP A 398 -23.39 -0.81 11.89
C TRP A 398 -22.82 -0.26 13.19
N VAL A 399 -23.64 0.19 14.15
CA VAL A 399 -23.16 0.62 15.46
C VAL A 399 -22.60 -0.59 16.21
N THR A 400 -23.29 -1.73 16.15
CA THR A 400 -22.83 -3.00 16.69
C THR A 400 -21.53 -3.45 16.03
N VAL A 401 -21.38 -3.34 14.70
CA VAL A 401 -20.13 -3.74 14.01
C VAL A 401 -18.99 -2.73 14.26
N MET A 402 -19.29 -1.43 14.38
CA MET A 402 -18.31 -0.42 14.82
C MET A 402 -17.77 -0.78 16.19
N ASN A 403 -18.64 -1.00 17.17
CA ASN A 403 -18.23 -1.31 18.54
C ASN A 403 -17.54 -2.68 18.63
N MET A 404 -17.93 -3.67 17.83
CA MET A 404 -17.15 -4.91 17.67
C MET A 404 -15.74 -4.65 17.09
N SER A 405 -15.62 -3.77 16.09
CA SER A 405 -14.33 -3.42 15.48
C SER A 405 -13.41 -2.66 16.45
N PHE A 406 -13.97 -1.73 17.23
CA PHE A 406 -13.24 -0.98 18.25
C PHE A 406 -12.88 -1.87 19.45
N LEU A 407 -13.81 -2.70 19.95
CA LEU A 407 -13.54 -3.73 20.97
C LEU A 407 -12.39 -4.66 20.57
N VAL A 408 -12.43 -5.24 19.37
CA VAL A 408 -11.36 -6.09 18.84
C VAL A 408 -10.03 -5.33 18.69
N SER A 409 -10.10 -4.02 18.39
CA SER A 409 -8.91 -3.14 18.34
C SER A 409 -8.33 -2.87 19.73
N TYR A 410 -9.15 -2.52 20.71
CA TYR A 410 -8.69 -2.26 22.08
C TYR A 410 -8.20 -3.53 22.78
N VAL A 411 -8.89 -4.67 22.61
CA VAL A 411 -8.43 -5.99 23.10
C VAL A 411 -7.08 -6.35 22.52
N THR A 412 -6.88 -6.14 21.21
CA THR A 412 -5.57 -6.42 20.60
C THR A 412 -4.51 -5.44 21.05
N LEU A 413 -4.82 -4.14 21.18
CA LEU A 413 -3.87 -3.12 21.64
C LEU A 413 -3.40 -3.39 23.07
N GLY A 414 -4.32 -3.70 23.98
CA GLY A 414 -4.01 -4.09 25.36
C GLY A 414 -3.21 -5.40 25.41
N SER A 415 -3.58 -6.40 24.60
CA SER A 415 -2.80 -7.64 24.47
C SER A 415 -1.38 -7.37 23.98
N LEU A 416 -1.21 -6.50 22.99
CA LEU A 416 0.07 -6.10 22.42
C LEU A 416 0.94 -5.38 23.45
N GLN A 417 0.36 -4.39 24.14
CA GLN A 417 1.04 -3.61 25.18
C GLN A 417 1.43 -4.48 26.40
N HIS A 418 0.55 -5.39 26.83
CA HIS A 418 0.82 -6.32 27.92
C HIS A 418 1.93 -7.33 27.54
N LEU A 419 1.94 -7.83 26.30
CA LEU A 419 3.03 -8.69 25.81
C LEU A 419 4.35 -7.93 25.61
N LEU A 420 4.33 -6.65 25.23
CA LEU A 420 5.52 -5.78 25.23
C LEU A 420 6.07 -5.58 26.65
N HIS A 421 5.20 -5.34 27.63
CA HIS A 421 5.56 -5.20 29.04
C HIS A 421 6.20 -6.49 29.59
N LEU A 422 5.56 -7.66 29.38
CA LEU A 422 6.08 -8.97 29.77
C LEU A 422 7.45 -9.31 29.12
N ARG A 423 7.77 -8.70 27.97
CA ARG A 423 9.07 -8.82 27.27
C ARG A 423 9.96 -7.58 27.40
N GLY A 424 9.67 -6.69 28.35
CA GLY A 424 10.37 -5.40 28.50
C GLY A 424 11.89 -5.51 28.68
N SER A 425 12.39 -6.63 29.22
CA SER A 425 13.80 -6.96 29.35
C SER A 425 14.47 -7.31 28.01
N GLU A 426 13.82 -8.15 27.19
CA GLU A 426 14.29 -8.51 25.83
C GLU A 426 14.23 -7.30 24.88
N VAL A 427 13.16 -6.51 24.98
CA VAL A 427 12.97 -5.26 24.24
C VAL A 427 14.07 -4.25 24.59
N ASN A 428 14.37 -4.06 25.87
CA ASN A 428 15.50 -3.23 26.31
C ASN A 428 16.84 -3.76 25.79
N LEU A 429 17.08 -5.08 25.81
CA LEU A 429 18.30 -5.67 25.31
C LEU A 429 18.47 -5.45 23.78
N LEU A 430 17.38 -5.53 23.02
CA LEU A 430 17.40 -5.27 21.58
C LEU A 430 17.70 -3.80 21.27
N LEU A 431 17.03 -2.86 21.97
CA LEU A 431 17.29 -1.42 21.83
C LEU A 431 18.71 -1.01 22.26
N ARG A 432 19.24 -1.58 23.35
CA ARG A 432 20.63 -1.39 23.80
C ARG A 432 21.64 -1.95 22.79
N THR A 433 21.32 -3.07 22.15
CA THR A 433 22.19 -3.68 21.13
C THR A 433 22.25 -2.83 19.86
N THR A 434 21.14 -2.24 19.44
CA THR A 434 21.06 -1.47 18.18
C THR A 434 21.58 -0.05 18.33
N THR A 435 21.34 0.61 19.47
CA THR A 435 22.02 1.88 19.83
C THR A 435 23.54 1.70 19.98
N TRP A 436 24.00 0.57 20.52
CA TRP A 436 25.44 0.23 20.52
C TRP A 436 26.01 0.01 19.12
N MET A 437 25.28 -0.68 18.23
CA MET A 437 25.64 -0.79 16.81
C MET A 437 25.73 0.60 16.15
N GLU A 438 24.76 1.48 16.43
CA GLU A 438 24.69 2.83 15.85
C GLU A 438 25.92 3.65 16.25
N LYS A 439 26.18 3.78 17.55
CA LYS A 439 27.37 4.47 18.07
C LYS A 439 28.65 3.93 17.43
N THR A 440 28.80 2.60 17.38
CA THR A 440 29.96 1.91 16.80
C THR A 440 30.10 2.12 15.28
N CYS A 441 29.01 2.38 14.56
CA CYS A 441 29.01 2.73 13.14
C CYS A 441 29.31 4.22 12.90
N VAL A 442 28.75 5.12 13.72
CA VAL A 442 28.99 6.57 13.67
C VAL A 442 30.45 6.89 13.99
N GLU A 443 31.03 6.28 15.04
CA GLU A 443 32.45 6.37 15.40
C GLU A 443 33.40 5.91 14.26
N LYS A 444 32.90 5.16 13.28
CA LYS A 444 33.63 4.67 12.11
C LYS A 444 33.27 5.41 10.81
N GLY A 445 32.65 6.57 10.92
CA GLY A 445 32.39 7.49 9.80
C GLY A 445 31.14 7.17 8.98
N ALA A 446 30.20 6.35 9.47
CA ALA A 446 28.99 6.00 8.73
C ALA A 446 27.85 7.06 8.77
N GLY A 447 28.03 8.17 9.50
CA GLY A 447 26.95 9.09 9.90
C GLY A 447 26.03 9.57 8.76
N ASN A 448 26.60 9.98 7.62
CA ASN A 448 25.81 10.58 6.52
C ASN A 448 24.82 9.62 5.85
N TYR A 449 24.95 8.30 6.03
CA TYR A 449 24.09 7.31 5.36
C TYR A 449 22.78 7.00 6.15
N MET A 450 22.77 7.23 7.46
CA MET A 450 21.59 7.02 8.31
C MET A 450 20.53 8.11 8.08
N LEU A 451 20.97 9.37 8.02
CA LEU A 451 20.13 10.53 8.31
C LEU A 451 18.86 10.57 7.45
N TRP A 452 18.97 10.72 6.13
CA TRP A 452 17.82 10.98 5.27
C TRP A 452 16.75 9.87 5.26
N LYS A 453 17.15 8.60 5.16
CA LYS A 453 16.18 7.48 5.08
C LYS A 453 15.50 7.18 6.41
N PHE A 454 16.17 7.39 7.54
CA PHE A 454 15.56 7.24 8.85
C PHE A 454 14.69 8.45 9.22
N TYR A 455 15.15 9.67 8.91
CA TYR A 455 14.47 10.92 9.27
C TYR A 455 13.11 11.08 8.56
N GLY A 456 12.98 10.70 7.28
CA GLY A 456 11.68 10.73 6.59
C GLY A 456 10.64 9.78 7.22
N VAL A 457 11.04 8.57 7.58
CA VAL A 457 10.18 7.58 8.28
C VAL A 457 9.80 8.10 9.67
N MET A 458 10.76 8.68 10.40
CA MET A 458 10.52 9.29 11.72
C MET A 458 9.62 10.52 11.66
N ILE A 459 9.69 11.35 10.62
CA ILE A 459 8.77 12.50 10.42
C ILE A 459 7.35 12.01 10.17
N ALA A 460 7.16 11.06 9.24
CA ALA A 460 5.83 10.52 8.95
C ALA A 460 5.18 9.93 10.21
N MET A 461 5.95 9.21 11.02
CA MET A 461 5.46 8.64 12.29
C MET A 461 5.19 9.72 13.34
N LYS A 462 6.05 10.73 13.50
CA LYS A 462 5.73 11.88 14.37
C LYS A 462 4.46 12.60 13.93
N PHE A 463 4.23 12.77 12.64
CA PHE A 463 3.00 13.36 12.12
C PHE A 463 1.77 12.52 12.47
N SER A 464 1.79 11.20 12.25
CA SER A 464 0.71 10.30 12.67
C SER A 464 0.46 10.29 14.18
N LEU A 465 1.51 10.49 15.00
CA LEU A 465 1.41 10.65 16.45
C LEU A 465 0.66 11.91 16.91
N PHE A 466 0.52 12.93 16.05
CA PHE A 466 -0.30 14.13 16.32
C PHE A 466 -1.63 14.14 15.55
N ALA A 467 -1.64 13.63 14.31
CA ALA A 467 -2.82 13.64 13.45
C ALA A 467 -3.92 12.68 13.94
N LEU A 468 -3.58 11.47 14.40
CA LEU A 468 -4.58 10.52 14.90
C LEU A 468 -5.28 11.00 16.19
N PRO A 469 -4.57 11.50 17.23
CA PRO A 469 -5.23 12.12 18.39
C PRO A 469 -6.13 13.30 18.02
N LEU A 470 -5.67 14.17 17.13
CA LEU A 470 -6.41 15.36 16.72
C LEU A 470 -7.71 14.98 16.00
N MET A 471 -7.65 14.05 15.05
CA MET A 471 -8.84 13.54 14.35
C MET A 471 -9.80 12.83 15.31
N GLY A 472 -9.28 11.99 16.21
CA GLY A 472 -10.08 11.32 17.24
C GLY A 472 -10.79 12.32 18.16
N GLY A 473 -10.06 13.31 18.69
CA GLY A 473 -10.66 14.30 19.59
C GLY A 473 -11.66 15.24 18.91
N ILE A 474 -11.45 15.57 17.63
CA ILE A 474 -12.44 16.30 16.84
C ILE A 474 -13.70 15.45 16.67
N VAL A 475 -13.60 14.18 16.26
CA VAL A 475 -14.76 13.29 16.11
C VAL A 475 -15.52 13.12 17.43
N GLY A 476 -14.82 12.85 18.54
CA GLY A 476 -15.43 12.67 19.86
C GLY A 476 -16.08 13.92 20.43
N ALA A 477 -15.61 15.13 20.07
CA ALA A 477 -16.21 16.40 20.47
C ALA A 477 -17.39 16.81 19.59
N TYR A 478 -17.32 16.63 18.26
CA TYR A 478 -18.41 16.96 17.36
C TYR A 478 -19.56 15.95 17.41
N LYS A 479 -19.25 14.66 17.66
CA LYS A 479 -20.22 13.57 17.68
C LYS A 479 -20.11 12.73 18.97
N PRO A 480 -20.49 13.30 20.14
CA PRO A 480 -20.37 12.61 21.43
C PRO A 480 -21.29 11.38 21.59
N CYS A 481 -22.13 11.05 20.60
CA CYS A 481 -23.09 9.95 20.64
C CYS A 481 -22.89 8.92 19.52
N GLU A 482 -21.94 9.11 18.59
CA GLU A 482 -21.59 8.12 17.56
C GLU A 482 -20.31 7.35 17.95
N PRO A 483 -20.18 6.05 17.60
CA PRO A 483 -18.98 5.27 17.90
C PRO A 483 -17.77 5.83 17.14
N PRO A 484 -16.57 5.95 17.77
CA PRO A 484 -16.12 5.31 19.01
C PRO A 484 -16.33 6.13 20.30
N SER A 485 -17.44 6.84 20.46
CA SER A 485 -17.75 7.56 21.70
C SER A 485 -18.04 6.60 22.87
N MET A 486 -17.14 6.57 23.87
CA MET A 486 -17.46 5.98 25.17
C MET A 486 -18.67 6.66 25.81
N LEU A 487 -18.89 7.94 25.55
CA LEU A 487 -20.05 8.63 26.12
C LEU A 487 -21.37 8.13 25.51
N GLY A 488 -21.38 7.71 24.24
CA GLY A 488 -22.50 6.98 23.65
C GLY A 488 -22.70 5.57 24.23
N GLU A 489 -21.66 4.99 24.85
CA GLU A 489 -21.75 3.73 25.59
C GLU A 489 -22.31 3.94 27.02
N PHE A 490 -21.99 5.06 27.68
CA PHE A 490 -22.49 5.38 29.02
C PHE A 490 -23.86 6.07 29.05
N LEU A 491 -24.25 6.77 27.97
CA LEU A 491 -25.53 7.48 27.82
C LEU A 491 -26.29 6.93 26.60
N PRO A 492 -27.05 5.81 26.75
CA PRO A 492 -27.73 5.15 25.62
C PRO A 492 -28.85 5.98 24.98
N ARG A 493 -29.19 7.16 25.53
CA ARG A 493 -29.99 8.20 24.86
C ARG A 493 -29.42 9.58 25.17
N CYS A 494 -28.90 10.25 24.14
CA CYS A 494 -28.45 11.64 24.22
C CYS A 494 -29.59 12.68 24.15
N GLU A 495 -30.85 12.23 24.06
CA GLU A 495 -32.02 13.03 23.69
C GLU A 495 -32.42 14.11 24.73
N ASN A 496 -31.93 14.02 25.98
CA ASN A 496 -32.32 14.89 27.10
C ASN A 496 -31.14 15.72 27.67
N LEU A 497 -30.14 16.08 26.86
CA LEU A 497 -28.94 16.81 27.31
C LEU A 497 -29.07 18.34 27.20
N ASP A 498 -30.26 18.87 27.50
CA ASP A 498 -30.73 20.24 27.24
C ASP A 498 -29.85 21.36 27.85
N ALA A 499 -29.09 21.03 28.89
CA ALA A 499 -28.13 21.95 29.50
C ALA A 499 -26.89 22.11 28.59
N PHE A 500 -26.91 23.13 27.73
CA PHE A 500 -25.81 23.52 26.81
C PHE A 500 -24.41 23.50 27.44
N VAL A 501 -24.25 23.95 28.69
CA VAL A 501 -22.97 23.91 29.43
C VAL A 501 -22.54 22.47 29.74
N THR A 502 -23.48 21.62 30.16
CA THR A 502 -23.23 20.18 30.38
C THR A 502 -22.85 19.53 29.07
N MET A 503 -23.56 19.79 27.97
CA MET A 503 -23.28 19.27 26.64
C MET A 503 -21.86 19.63 26.17
N ILE A 504 -21.41 20.88 26.35
CA ILE A 504 -20.05 21.30 25.98
C ILE A 504 -18.99 20.61 26.83
N LEU A 505 -19.17 20.52 28.16
CA LEU A 505 -18.22 19.84 29.06
C LEU A 505 -18.14 18.34 28.75
N VAL A 506 -19.27 17.72 28.43
CA VAL A 506 -19.43 16.32 28.02
C VAL A 506 -18.74 16.05 26.68
N ALA A 507 -18.97 16.91 25.68
CA ALA A 507 -18.33 16.82 24.37
C ALA A 507 -16.81 16.99 24.45
N LEU A 508 -16.33 18.01 25.20
CA LEU A 508 -14.90 18.22 25.42
C LEU A 508 -14.26 17.07 26.20
N GLY A 509 -14.94 16.50 27.20
CA GLY A 509 -14.47 15.33 27.93
C GLY A 509 -14.34 14.09 27.05
N ASN A 510 -15.36 13.82 26.22
CA ASN A 510 -15.34 12.70 25.29
C ASN A 510 -14.30 12.88 24.17
N GLY A 511 -14.16 14.09 23.63
CA GLY A 511 -13.10 14.45 22.69
C GLY A 511 -11.71 14.27 23.30
N LEU A 512 -11.48 14.69 24.55
CA LEU A 512 -10.20 14.48 25.22
C LEU A 512 -9.90 12.99 25.44
N LEU A 513 -10.90 12.21 25.86
CA LEU A 513 -10.79 10.76 26.05
C LEU A 513 -10.50 10.02 24.73
N GLN A 514 -11.18 10.38 23.64
CA GLN A 514 -10.85 9.85 22.31
C GLN A 514 -9.47 10.29 21.82
N ALA A 515 -9.08 11.55 22.03
CA ALA A 515 -7.75 12.03 21.66
C ALA A 515 -6.65 11.23 22.38
N GLU A 516 -6.79 11.00 23.69
CA GLU A 516 -5.89 10.14 24.46
C GLU A 516 -5.91 8.69 23.97
N MET A 517 -7.05 8.11 23.60
CA MET A 517 -7.08 6.74 23.05
C MET A 517 -6.47 6.63 21.65
N PHE A 518 -6.72 7.58 20.77
CA PHE A 518 -6.03 7.64 19.47
C PHE A 518 -4.55 8.01 19.64
N TYR A 519 -4.16 8.69 20.72
CA TYR A 519 -2.77 8.88 21.12
C TYR A 519 -2.15 7.59 21.65
N ILE A 520 -2.82 6.81 22.49
CA ILE A 520 -2.33 5.51 22.96
C ILE A 520 -2.27 4.51 21.81
N TYR A 521 -3.27 4.49 20.91
CA TYR A 521 -3.24 3.66 19.71
C TYR A 521 -2.12 4.11 18.75
N ALA A 522 -2.00 5.40 18.45
CA ALA A 522 -0.90 5.91 17.61
C ALA A 522 0.45 5.70 18.29
N ALA A 523 0.57 5.91 19.60
CA ALA A 523 1.80 5.74 20.36
C ALA A 523 2.16 4.27 20.50
N VAL A 524 1.23 3.33 20.67
CA VAL A 524 1.48 1.88 20.74
C VAL A 524 1.68 1.30 19.35
N VAL A 525 0.95 1.71 18.31
CA VAL A 525 1.17 1.27 16.92
C VAL A 525 2.41 1.92 16.32
N ILE A 526 2.79 3.16 16.68
CA ILE A 526 4.11 3.72 16.35
C ILE A 526 5.18 3.18 17.29
N THR A 527 4.80 2.75 18.51
CA THR A 527 5.54 1.79 19.35
C THR A 527 5.48 0.36 18.82
N THR A 528 4.91 0.22 17.62
CA THR A 528 5.04 -0.90 16.72
C THR A 528 5.38 -0.40 15.27
N LEU A 529 6.00 0.81 15.02
CA LEU A 529 6.50 1.31 13.69
C LEU A 529 8.00 1.85 13.43
N ALA A 530 8.87 2.30 14.36
CA ALA A 530 10.30 2.74 14.13
C ALA A 530 11.54 1.85 14.61
N TYR A 531 12.18 2.17 15.75
CA TYR A 531 13.20 1.49 16.63
C TYR A 531 13.35 -0.09 16.93
N LEU A 532 12.52 -1.10 16.54
CA LEU A 532 12.67 -2.57 16.90
C LEU A 532 12.57 -3.58 15.74
N ILE A 533 11.99 -3.20 14.59
CA ILE A 533 12.13 -3.95 13.31
C ILE A 533 12.74 -3.07 12.21
N VAL A 534 12.26 -1.85 11.92
CA VAL A 534 12.88 -0.99 10.90
C VAL A 534 14.25 -0.53 11.37
N TYR A 535 14.39 0.05 12.56
CA TYR A 535 15.71 0.46 13.08
C TYR A 535 16.65 -0.74 13.29
N PRO A 536 16.29 -1.91 13.86
CA PRO A 536 17.23 -3.02 13.95
C PRO A 536 17.50 -3.70 12.61
N ALA A 537 16.55 -3.76 11.66
CA ALA A 537 16.84 -4.23 10.31
C ALA A 537 17.78 -3.26 9.58
N LEU A 538 17.57 -1.95 9.69
CA LEU A 538 18.49 -0.92 9.19
C LEU A 538 19.85 -1.02 9.89
N MET A 539 19.89 -1.19 11.21
CA MET A 539 21.13 -1.31 11.97
C MET A 539 21.88 -2.59 11.64
N ILE A 540 21.20 -3.72 11.44
CA ILE A 540 21.79 -4.96 10.93
C ILE A 540 22.31 -4.75 9.49
N GLN A 541 21.56 -4.07 8.62
CA GLN A 541 21.98 -3.75 7.25
C GLN A 541 23.21 -2.82 7.21
N LEU A 542 23.26 -1.82 8.10
CA LEU A 542 24.38 -0.89 8.30
C LEU A 542 25.59 -1.59 8.92
N TRP A 543 25.37 -2.49 9.86
CA TRP A 543 26.43 -3.30 10.47
C TRP A 543 27.08 -4.23 9.44
N ILE A 544 26.27 -4.92 8.62
CA ILE A 544 26.75 -5.79 7.53
C ILE A 544 27.51 -4.99 6.47
N SER A 545 26.92 -3.89 5.97
CA SER A 545 27.56 -3.07 4.93
C SER A 545 28.78 -2.29 5.42
N GLY A 546 28.77 -1.83 6.68
CA GLY A 546 29.90 -1.20 7.36
C GLY A 546 31.05 -2.18 7.60
N ILE A 547 30.78 -3.40 8.10
CA ILE A 547 31.80 -4.45 8.25
C ILE A 547 32.45 -4.79 6.91
N GLY A 548 31.67 -4.88 5.82
CA GLY A 548 32.22 -5.11 4.49
C GLY A 548 33.23 -4.04 4.05
N ARG A 549 32.98 -2.76 4.35
CA ARG A 549 33.93 -1.67 4.10
C ARG A 549 35.14 -1.70 5.03
N ILE A 550 34.95 -2.01 6.31
CA ILE A 550 36.04 -2.09 7.30
C ILE A 550 37.01 -3.22 6.94
N ASP A 551 36.51 -4.42 6.64
CA ASP A 551 37.33 -5.56 6.21
C ASP A 551 38.08 -5.28 4.89
N LEU A 552 37.45 -4.57 3.96
CA LEU A 552 38.12 -4.10 2.73
C LEU A 552 39.23 -3.09 3.03
N LEU A 553 38.97 -2.07 3.87
CA LEU A 553 39.96 -1.05 4.26
C LEU A 553 41.11 -1.65 5.08
N GLU A 554 40.82 -2.63 5.93
CA GLU A 554 41.82 -3.36 6.74
C GLU A 554 42.70 -4.23 5.83
N LYS A 555 42.13 -4.95 4.86
CA LYS A 555 42.87 -5.66 3.81
C LYS A 555 43.70 -4.73 2.92
N LEU A 556 43.20 -3.53 2.60
CA LEU A 556 43.94 -2.51 1.85
C LEU A 556 45.09 -1.90 2.68
N ARG A 557 44.88 -1.64 3.98
CA ARG A 557 45.93 -1.20 4.91
C ARG A 557 47.01 -2.27 5.06
N ILE A 558 46.64 -3.54 5.21
CA ILE A 558 47.57 -4.67 5.25
C ILE A 558 48.37 -4.75 3.94
N ARG A 559 47.70 -4.73 2.77
CA ARG A 559 48.38 -4.71 1.46
C ARG A 559 49.34 -3.52 1.29
N ARG A 560 48.94 -2.32 1.72
CA ARG A 560 49.81 -1.13 1.72
C ARG A 560 51.04 -1.35 2.60
N ASN A 561 50.87 -1.83 3.83
CA ASN A 561 51.98 -2.09 4.75
C ASN A 561 52.95 -3.16 4.20
N TYR A 562 52.44 -4.23 3.57
CA TYR A 562 53.27 -5.21 2.87
C TYR A 562 54.03 -4.61 1.68
N ALA A 563 53.39 -3.75 0.87
CA ALA A 563 54.05 -3.06 -0.23
C ALA A 563 55.16 -2.11 0.27
N THR A 564 54.90 -1.32 1.32
CA THR A 564 55.91 -0.44 1.93
C THR A 564 57.06 -1.23 2.54
N ALA A 565 56.78 -2.35 3.22
CA ALA A 565 57.81 -3.21 3.80
C ALA A 565 58.66 -3.93 2.73
N SER A 566 58.03 -4.36 1.63
CA SER A 566 58.73 -4.95 0.47
C SER A 566 59.63 -3.93 -0.22
N CYS A 567 59.09 -2.72 -0.49
CA CYS A 567 59.85 -1.61 -1.04
C CYS A 567 61.06 -1.24 -0.16
N ARG A 568 60.86 -1.10 1.15
CA ARG A 568 61.95 -0.82 2.11
C ARG A 568 63.01 -1.94 2.13
N ARG A 569 62.61 -3.21 1.99
CA ARG A 569 63.54 -4.35 1.93
C ARG A 569 64.38 -4.32 0.65
N ASN A 570 63.78 -4.06 -0.50
CA ASN A 570 64.48 -3.92 -1.78
C ASN A 570 65.43 -2.71 -1.78
N LEU A 571 65.07 -1.62 -1.09
CA LEU A 571 65.89 -0.42 -0.97
C LEU A 571 67.09 -0.62 -0.03
N LEU A 572 67.00 -1.56 0.93
CA LEU A 572 68.13 -1.98 1.77
C LEU A 572 69.06 -2.96 1.04
N THR A 573 68.56 -3.92 0.25
CA THR A 573 69.44 -4.78 -0.57
C THR A 573 70.17 -3.99 -1.66
N LEU A 574 69.58 -2.92 -2.20
CA LEU A 574 70.29 -1.95 -3.06
C LEU A 574 71.38 -1.14 -2.35
N ARG A 575 71.45 -1.19 -1.00
CA ARG A 575 72.42 -0.45 -0.19
C ARG A 575 73.64 -1.26 0.25
N GLY A 576 73.65 -2.58 -0.03
CA GLY A 576 74.77 -3.48 0.32
C GLY A 576 74.83 -3.93 1.79
N GLU A 577 73.89 -3.50 2.63
CA GLU A 577 73.80 -3.90 4.05
C GLU A 577 73.21 -5.33 4.17
N VAL A 578 74.06 -6.36 4.03
CA VAL A 578 73.68 -7.78 4.14
C VAL A 578 73.88 -8.30 5.57
N GLU A 579 72.87 -8.11 6.41
CA GLU A 579 72.81 -8.74 7.74
C GLU A 579 72.18 -10.14 7.67
N THR A 580 72.91 -11.16 8.11
CA THR A 580 72.53 -12.58 7.99
C THR A 580 71.80 -13.09 9.23
N ASP A 581 70.51 -12.74 9.38
CA ASP A 581 69.66 -13.35 10.41
C ASP A 581 68.22 -13.63 9.90
N SER A 582 68.03 -14.83 9.34
CA SER A 582 66.85 -15.17 8.53
C SER A 582 65.76 -15.98 9.26
N GLY A 583 65.97 -16.36 10.52
CA GLY A 583 65.11 -17.33 11.22
C GLY A 583 63.79 -16.78 11.80
N VAL A 584 63.84 -15.63 12.48
CA VAL A 584 62.82 -15.27 13.51
C VAL A 584 61.54 -14.64 12.93
N VAL A 585 61.61 -14.01 11.76
CA VAL A 585 60.50 -13.17 11.24
C VAL A 585 59.25 -13.97 10.85
N SER A 586 59.41 -15.22 10.40
CA SER A 586 58.30 -16.04 9.90
C SER A 586 57.26 -16.39 10.98
N GLN A 587 57.71 -16.68 12.21
CA GLN A 587 56.83 -17.09 13.31
C GLN A 587 55.87 -15.98 13.77
N LYS A 588 56.31 -14.71 13.76
CA LYS A 588 55.46 -13.56 14.14
C LYS A 588 54.31 -13.32 13.15
N LEU A 589 54.47 -13.66 11.86
CA LEU A 589 53.39 -13.57 10.87
C LEU A 589 52.23 -14.53 11.19
N PHE A 590 52.54 -15.77 11.59
CA PHE A 590 51.51 -16.79 11.82
C PHE A 590 50.61 -16.49 13.03
N HIS A 591 51.16 -15.89 14.08
CA HIS A 591 50.38 -15.48 15.25
C HIS A 591 49.36 -14.37 14.94
N PHE A 592 49.68 -13.44 14.03
CA PHE A 592 48.77 -12.36 13.65
C PHE A 592 47.49 -12.88 12.97
N SER A 593 47.60 -13.96 12.18
CA SER A 593 46.47 -14.61 11.49
C SER A 593 45.39 -15.11 12.47
N LYS A 594 45.79 -15.85 13.53
CA LYS A 594 44.86 -16.39 14.54
C LYS A 594 44.07 -15.28 15.26
N SER A 595 44.71 -14.16 15.58
CA SER A 595 44.07 -13.00 16.22
C SER A 595 42.97 -12.41 15.34
N SER A 596 43.28 -12.14 14.07
CA SER A 596 42.34 -11.56 13.11
C SER A 596 41.09 -12.45 12.89
N ILE A 597 41.27 -13.77 12.85
CA ILE A 597 40.17 -14.73 12.71
C ILE A 597 39.25 -14.67 13.94
N LEU A 598 39.80 -14.70 15.16
CA LEU A 598 39.01 -14.63 16.40
C LEU A 598 38.17 -13.34 16.49
N HIS A 599 38.72 -12.22 16.01
CA HIS A 599 38.03 -10.94 15.94
C HIS A 599 36.87 -10.94 14.92
N GLY A 600 37.00 -11.66 13.80
CA GLY A 600 35.91 -11.89 12.85
C GLY A 600 34.76 -12.69 13.48
N TRP A 601 35.06 -13.78 14.18
CA TRP A 601 34.05 -14.62 14.84
C TRP A 601 33.24 -13.87 15.91
N ARG A 602 33.85 -12.96 16.68
CA ARG A 602 33.13 -12.09 17.61
C ARG A 602 32.11 -11.17 16.89
N LYS A 603 32.48 -10.57 15.76
CA LYS A 603 31.60 -9.69 14.97
C LYS A 603 30.36 -10.43 14.42
N TYR A 604 30.53 -11.67 13.95
CA TYR A 604 29.42 -12.50 13.47
C TYR A 604 28.45 -12.93 14.58
N ARG A 605 28.97 -13.26 15.77
CA ARG A 605 28.14 -13.67 16.91
C ARG A 605 27.12 -12.59 17.31
N VAL A 606 27.48 -11.31 17.24
CA VAL A 606 26.56 -10.20 17.55
C VAL A 606 25.36 -10.18 16.59
N VAL A 607 25.57 -10.35 15.29
CA VAL A 607 24.48 -10.39 14.30
C VAL A 607 23.52 -11.54 14.59
N GLN A 608 24.06 -12.74 14.84
CA GLN A 608 23.25 -13.93 15.11
C GLN A 608 22.50 -13.85 16.45
N VAL A 609 23.10 -13.24 17.48
CA VAL A 609 22.40 -12.94 18.75
C VAL A 609 21.28 -11.92 18.53
N THR A 610 21.50 -10.88 17.74
CA THR A 610 20.47 -9.88 17.42
C THR A 610 19.32 -10.49 16.62
N GLU A 611 19.62 -11.32 15.61
CA GLU A 611 18.62 -12.07 14.84
C GLU A 611 17.84 -13.04 15.71
N ASN A 612 18.50 -13.79 16.60
CA ASN A 612 17.83 -14.68 17.55
C ASN A 612 16.93 -13.91 18.52
N LEU A 613 17.39 -12.76 19.04
CA LEU A 613 16.61 -11.91 19.96
C LEU A 613 15.37 -11.32 19.26
N VAL A 614 15.49 -10.85 18.02
CA VAL A 614 14.35 -10.41 17.19
C VAL A 614 13.35 -11.56 16.97
N ASN A 615 13.82 -12.78 16.66
CA ASN A 615 12.93 -13.94 16.50
C ASN A 615 12.32 -14.43 17.84
N ALA A 616 12.95 -14.16 18.98
CA ALA A 616 12.44 -14.50 20.32
C ALA A 616 11.33 -13.54 20.75
N VAL A 617 11.57 -12.23 20.66
CA VAL A 617 10.59 -11.17 20.95
C VAL A 617 9.37 -11.31 20.03
N MET A 618 9.61 -11.42 18.71
CA MET A 618 8.57 -11.48 17.68
C MET A 618 8.09 -12.92 17.41
N GLY A 619 7.85 -13.70 18.48
CA GLY A 619 7.50 -15.11 18.40
C GLY A 619 6.19 -15.40 17.65
N LYS A 620 6.06 -16.63 17.12
CA LYS A 620 4.88 -17.09 16.33
C LYS A 620 3.49 -16.69 16.88
N PRO A 621 3.15 -16.85 18.17
CA PRO A 621 1.79 -16.54 18.64
C PRO A 621 1.49 -15.02 18.66
N TYR A 622 2.45 -14.20 19.10
CA TYR A 622 2.37 -12.73 19.10
C TYR A 622 2.00 -12.21 17.70
N LEU A 623 2.63 -12.83 16.70
CA LEU A 623 2.50 -12.49 15.30
C LEU A 623 1.18 -12.99 14.69
N LEU A 624 0.68 -14.14 15.11
CA LEU A 624 -0.65 -14.63 14.71
C LEU A 624 -1.74 -13.69 15.22
N ILE A 625 -1.67 -13.27 16.49
CA ILE A 625 -2.62 -12.32 17.10
C ILE A 625 -2.65 -11.00 16.30
N PHE A 626 -1.49 -10.41 16.02
CA PHE A 626 -1.42 -9.16 15.25
C PHE A 626 -1.93 -9.32 13.81
N LEU A 627 -1.62 -10.43 13.13
CA LEU A 627 -2.07 -10.67 11.75
C LEU A 627 -3.58 -10.89 11.68
N THR A 628 -4.12 -11.76 12.54
CA THR A 628 -5.56 -11.98 12.67
C THR A 628 -6.25 -10.65 12.95
N PHE A 629 -5.72 -9.82 13.87
CA PHE A 629 -6.27 -8.50 14.14
C PHE A 629 -6.23 -7.55 12.94
N ALA A 630 -5.09 -7.40 12.26
CA ALA A 630 -5.00 -6.51 11.09
C ALA A 630 -5.99 -6.92 9.98
N THR A 631 -6.18 -8.22 9.77
CA THR A 631 -7.24 -8.72 8.88
C THR A 631 -8.64 -8.52 9.47
N MET A 632 -8.84 -8.67 10.79
CA MET A 632 -10.14 -8.51 11.43
C MET A 632 -10.60 -7.05 11.39
N GLY A 633 -9.73 -6.08 11.67
CA GLY A 633 -10.06 -4.66 11.53
C GLY A 633 -10.36 -4.26 10.08
N GLN A 634 -9.69 -4.89 9.10
CA GLN A 634 -10.01 -4.69 7.69
C GLN A 634 -11.35 -5.34 7.30
N ILE A 635 -11.64 -6.55 7.78
CA ILE A 635 -12.91 -7.27 7.54
C ILE A 635 -14.08 -6.59 8.28
N CYS A 636 -13.88 -6.13 9.52
CA CYS A 636 -14.87 -5.42 10.30
C CYS A 636 -15.15 -4.03 9.71
N SER A 637 -14.14 -3.25 9.30
CA SER A 637 -14.39 -1.99 8.57
C SER A 637 -15.13 -2.22 7.25
N GLN A 638 -14.82 -3.30 6.52
CA GLN A 638 -15.61 -3.71 5.36
C GLN A 638 -17.03 -4.18 5.71
N TYR A 639 -17.24 -4.86 6.86
CA TYR A 639 -18.55 -5.34 7.29
C TYR A 639 -19.43 -4.23 7.88
N ILE A 640 -18.85 -3.19 8.49
CA ILE A 640 -19.51 -1.91 8.78
C ILE A 640 -20.00 -1.29 7.47
N ILE A 641 -19.10 -1.18 6.49
CA ILE A 641 -19.37 -0.69 5.13
C ILE A 641 -20.32 -1.64 4.33
N LEU A 642 -20.71 -2.80 4.86
CA LEU A 642 -21.78 -3.65 4.31
C LEU A 642 -23.09 -3.56 5.11
N THR A 643 -23.03 -3.27 6.42
CA THR A 643 -24.19 -3.33 7.33
C THR A 643 -24.81 -1.98 7.69
N SER A 644 -24.11 -0.85 7.50
CA SER A 644 -24.78 0.47 7.53
C SER A 644 -25.78 0.63 6.39
N TRP A 645 -25.59 -0.15 5.32
CA TRP A 645 -26.13 0.10 4.00
C TRP A 645 -27.41 -0.70 3.70
N SER A 646 -27.62 -1.81 4.40
CA SER A 646 -28.82 -2.65 4.24
C SER A 646 -30.02 -2.22 5.09
N GLN A 647 -29.86 -1.22 5.97
CA GLN A 647 -30.93 -0.76 6.89
C GLN A 647 -31.43 0.67 6.64
N LEU A 648 -31.00 1.32 5.55
CA LEU A 648 -31.68 2.52 5.06
C LEU A 648 -33.09 2.13 4.53
N PRO A 649 -34.16 2.84 4.92
CA PRO A 649 -35.53 2.40 4.65
C PRO A 649 -35.93 2.58 3.17
N VAL A 650 -35.78 1.51 2.38
CA VAL A 650 -36.17 1.41 0.96
C VAL A 650 -37.67 1.73 0.74
N GLY A 651 -38.51 1.60 1.78
CA GLY A 651 -39.97 1.70 1.69
C GLY A 651 -40.56 3.10 1.39
N MET A 652 -39.78 4.18 1.37
CA MET A 652 -40.31 5.53 1.10
C MET A 652 -40.17 6.02 -0.36
N MET A 653 -39.57 5.25 -1.27
CA MET A 653 -39.38 5.66 -2.68
C MET A 653 -40.43 5.10 -3.66
N PHE A 654 -41.56 4.58 -3.18
CA PHE A 654 -42.65 4.04 -4.02
C PHE A 654 -44.05 4.57 -3.68
N THR A 655 -44.17 5.84 -3.31
CA THR A 655 -45.43 6.60 -3.45
C THR A 655 -45.45 7.30 -4.80
N SER A 656 -46.08 6.65 -5.80
CA SER A 656 -46.28 7.24 -7.13
C SER A 656 -47.11 8.53 -7.05
N SER A 657 -46.56 9.65 -7.52
CA SER A 657 -47.24 10.95 -7.53
C SER A 657 -48.25 11.03 -8.67
N HIS A 658 -49.43 10.41 -8.47
CA HIS A 658 -50.57 10.51 -9.39
C HIS A 658 -51.85 10.99 -8.70
N ASN A 659 -51.72 12.00 -7.82
CA ASN A 659 -52.84 12.87 -7.45
C ASN A 659 -52.84 14.11 -8.34
N THR A 660 -53.50 14.02 -9.49
CA THR A 660 -53.96 15.20 -10.23
C THR A 660 -55.35 15.56 -9.72
N ASN A 661 -55.42 16.41 -8.69
CA ASN A 661 -56.66 17.15 -8.39
C ASN A 661 -56.90 18.14 -9.54
N PRO A 662 -58.11 18.20 -10.14
CA PRO A 662 -58.46 19.13 -11.19
C PRO A 662 -59.48 20.20 -10.73
N ASP A 663 -59.54 20.50 -9.43
CA ASP A 663 -60.58 21.33 -8.80
C ASP A 663 -59.94 22.38 -7.86
N ASP A 664 -59.31 23.41 -8.45
CA ASP A 664 -58.92 24.66 -7.78
C ASP A 664 -59.13 25.82 -8.77
N GLU A 665 -60.34 26.39 -8.80
CA GLU A 665 -60.64 27.59 -9.59
C GLU A 665 -60.09 28.84 -8.89
N GLU A 666 -58.98 29.40 -9.36
CA GLU A 666 -58.54 30.74 -8.95
C GLU A 666 -59.51 31.81 -9.50
N VAL A 667 -60.49 32.18 -8.68
CA VAL A 667 -61.29 33.39 -8.87
C VAL A 667 -60.38 34.61 -8.68
N MET A 668 -60.24 35.43 -9.73
CA MET A 668 -59.56 36.72 -9.68
C MET A 668 -60.33 37.73 -10.53
N ASP A 669 -60.50 38.94 -10.00
CA ASP A 669 -61.57 39.86 -10.41
C ASP A 669 -61.33 40.61 -11.74
N ALA A 670 -62.43 40.94 -12.42
CA ALA A 670 -62.50 42.01 -13.41
C ALA A 670 -63.94 42.54 -13.55
N ASP A 671 -64.24 43.67 -12.90
CA ASP A 671 -65.23 44.61 -13.44
C ASP A 671 -64.63 45.26 -14.71
N ASP A 672 -65.42 45.40 -15.79
CA ASP A 672 -65.87 46.71 -16.33
C ASP A 672 -66.84 46.52 -17.53
N ASP A 673 -67.50 47.61 -17.94
CA ASP A 673 -68.56 47.76 -18.96
C ASP A 673 -68.26 47.19 -20.39
N GLY A 674 -69.32 47.00 -21.21
CA GLY A 674 -69.15 47.12 -22.68
C GLY A 674 -70.10 46.35 -23.63
N GLU A 675 -71.30 46.88 -23.85
CA GLU A 675 -72.20 46.73 -25.00
C GLU A 675 -71.87 45.87 -26.27
N THR A 676 -72.89 45.09 -26.69
CA THR A 676 -73.39 44.88 -28.08
C THR A 676 -72.74 43.91 -29.13
N THR A 677 -73.55 42.88 -29.45
CA THR A 677 -73.97 42.42 -30.80
C THR A 677 -73.13 41.49 -31.74
N ILE A 678 -73.81 40.38 -32.11
CA ILE A 678 -74.11 39.91 -33.50
C ILE A 678 -73.38 38.70 -34.16
N LEU A 679 -74.22 37.71 -34.53
CA LEU A 679 -74.15 36.63 -35.54
C LEU A 679 -72.93 35.68 -35.71
N SER A 680 -73.21 34.41 -35.34
CA SER A 680 -73.07 33.20 -36.20
C SER A 680 -71.65 32.62 -36.41
N LYS A 681 -71.45 31.31 -36.62
CA LYS A 681 -72.20 30.41 -37.52
C LYS A 681 -72.22 28.94 -37.07
N ILE A 682 -73.23 28.21 -37.52
CA ILE A 682 -73.37 26.75 -37.36
C ILE A 682 -72.63 26.04 -38.51
N GLN A 683 -71.84 25.00 -38.21
CA GLN A 683 -71.61 23.92 -39.18
C GLN A 683 -71.41 22.54 -38.51
N LYS A 684 -72.48 21.74 -38.50
CA LYS A 684 -72.38 20.27 -38.35
C LYS A 684 -72.03 19.66 -39.70
N VAL A 685 -71.32 18.52 -39.72
CA VAL A 685 -71.65 17.33 -40.54
C VAL A 685 -70.78 16.13 -40.08
N PRO A 686 -71.25 14.86 -40.17
CA PRO A 686 -70.70 13.77 -39.35
C PRO A 686 -70.18 12.53 -40.13
N SER A 687 -69.56 11.58 -39.41
CA SER A 687 -69.44 10.19 -39.89
C SER A 687 -69.56 9.14 -38.78
N LYS A 688 -70.55 8.24 -38.97
CA LYS A 688 -70.51 6.77 -38.80
C LYS A 688 -69.18 6.20 -38.24
N GLY A 689 -69.12 5.33 -37.24
CA GLY A 689 -70.16 4.48 -36.64
C GLY A 689 -70.20 3.08 -37.28
N ILE A 690 -69.78 2.04 -36.55
CA ILE A 690 -69.85 0.60 -36.88
C ILE A 690 -70.05 -0.21 -35.58
N LEU A 691 -70.53 -1.46 -35.69
CA LEU A 691 -71.18 -2.25 -34.63
C LEU A 691 -70.43 -3.56 -34.31
N GLY A 692 -70.47 -4.02 -33.05
CA GLY A 692 -69.97 -5.33 -32.60
C GLY A 692 -69.56 -5.32 -31.12
N ARG A 693 -70.34 -5.73 -30.10
CA ARG A 693 -71.32 -6.84 -29.91
C ARG A 693 -70.65 -8.20 -29.64
N LEU A 694 -70.58 -8.60 -28.36
CA LEU A 694 -71.09 -9.88 -27.80
C LEU A 694 -70.62 -10.09 -26.33
N ASN A 695 -71.55 -10.59 -25.50
CA ASN A 695 -71.41 -11.39 -24.25
C ASN A 695 -70.42 -10.95 -23.14
N GLY A 696 -70.71 -11.10 -21.83
CA GLY A 696 -71.87 -11.69 -21.15
C GLY A 696 -71.51 -12.96 -20.36
N GLY A 697 -71.27 -12.82 -19.05
CA GLY A 697 -70.97 -13.93 -18.12
C GLY A 697 -70.54 -13.42 -16.73
N PRO A 698 -71.03 -13.97 -15.59
CA PRO A 698 -70.86 -13.35 -14.27
C PRO A 698 -69.94 -14.10 -13.29
N ASN A 699 -69.64 -13.42 -12.17
CA ASN A 699 -69.35 -13.92 -10.82
C ASN A 699 -68.51 -15.20 -10.64
N LEU A 700 -67.34 -15.04 -10.01
CA LEU A 700 -66.80 -16.06 -9.11
C LEU A 700 -66.05 -15.45 -7.93
N THR A 701 -66.70 -15.48 -6.77
CA THR A 701 -66.10 -15.17 -5.46
C THR A 701 -65.18 -16.30 -5.02
N THR A 702 -63.91 -16.01 -4.74
CA THR A 702 -63.06 -16.90 -3.92
C THR A 702 -62.33 -16.11 -2.85
N GLN A 703 -62.85 -16.19 -1.63
CA GLN A 703 -62.20 -15.75 -0.41
C GLN A 703 -61.08 -16.75 -0.05
N ARG A 704 -59.85 -16.29 0.19
CA ARG A 704 -58.89 -17.03 1.00
C ARG A 704 -57.96 -16.10 1.76
N VAL A 705 -57.83 -16.38 3.06
CA VAL A 705 -56.95 -15.70 4.01
C VAL A 705 -55.50 -16.11 3.75
N HIS A 706 -54.60 -15.14 3.65
CA HIS A 706 -53.43 -15.11 4.54
C HIS A 706 -52.85 -13.71 4.74
#